data_AF-A0A6I0EYX5-F1
#
_entry.id   AF-A0A6I0EYX5-F1
#
_cell.length_a   1.000
_cell.length_b   1.000
_cell.length_c   1.000
_cell.angle_alpha   90.00
_cell.angle_beta   90.00
_cell.angle_gamma   90.00
#
_symmetry.space_group_name_H-M   'P 1'
#
loop_
_entity.id
_entity.type
_entity.pdbx_description
1 polymer ?
#
loop_
_entity_poly.entity_id
_entity_poly.type
_entity_poly.pdbx_seq_one_letter_code
_entity_poly.pdbx_strand_id
1 'polypeptide(L)'
;MKSLRTVVALITSFSLFLFSFLPFAEARWKEGDILPRDTYSSAQSLSGGQVLSIEGDKNLFFSNAPEMPTTPGILARADNVLSISGEVRILYSHFNMLIDYSSNKPVNVPAQIGLFFLNNTSRSVDIYHKGLAKGINKTVDGQMLYKEDLAPPRPGLELNLYYGTELGNKVVSDFFASSTRGQESLVTSVAAGEIGWISDNVGPHGWVIAMGDFVFRDSHTKEIIRRDSLAPGEAIGLRSFIAHNSYDLKKFFQEKNHAEAVLALGAGEHLHMRGLFVGGKSVDLGLEEGVSRRKTFAYDSYEDGPQSITIGAHYRAQRFEEHRDVHDPKVFKNELLRNGIDEFGYIKEGQQVATKAINNGSYGTDYEFTLELTGPTVIALQEAEPLHPDDNKPFVDMYNQFLTVMLDKETSKIRTLRFKDPNYHLYYSNFDRLEPLGKAKVAYVLDDVSTRSHTLTVMLPPNSYGPFNVLLLPLSENQQRPVSISSFNVVPDQVSLLLDGVGRGQQTSTKLSVEIMPKEAPAKVIWSSNRPDIVTVSSDGQLQAHAVGEAIITVTSEDGKHKSTAQVSVHSRVVPAESIYLNRERLQLTVDDETQQLIASILPEEAQEKVYWSSSDEKIATVDQNGYVRGHAIGQATITAATADRALQASALVFVNSPVRDIDFLKVLETGSYDEFLSMVERGANVNAKDSQGNSALFKSLMQKDLRKVKVLLAYGAYPNEKNSESMTPLMMAAQMNQKDMVRELLASQADLNIKNEKMGEWTALFSAVWAGHHEIAYLLLEAGADPNIRYYEAGKRKQDGWTPLNWAVSRNDVELTQALLAHGADTSLRTDGWTPLMNASWYGRMELATLLLQAGAKE
;
A
#
# COMPACT_ATOMS: atom_id res chain seq x y z
N MET A 1 3.23 -16.19 -57.34
CA MET A 1 4.03 -16.72 -56.20
C MET A 1 5.44 -16.09 -56.10
N LYS A 2 5.58 -14.76 -56.07
CA LYS A 2 6.86 -14.09 -55.73
C LYS A 2 6.75 -12.89 -54.77
N SER A 3 5.54 -12.38 -54.50
CA SER A 3 5.30 -11.28 -53.54
C SER A 3 5.04 -11.74 -52.09
N LEU A 4 4.77 -13.03 -51.85
CA LEU A 4 4.35 -13.53 -50.52
C LEU A 4 5.49 -13.98 -49.60
N ARG A 5 6.75 -14.01 -50.08
CA ARG A 5 7.90 -14.47 -49.27
C ARG A 5 8.75 -13.35 -48.66
N THR A 6 8.63 -12.12 -49.14
CA THR A 6 9.39 -10.97 -48.60
C THR A 6 8.72 -10.36 -47.36
N VAL A 7 7.39 -10.45 -47.25
CA VAL A 7 6.61 -9.87 -46.12
C VAL A 7 6.79 -10.68 -44.83
N VAL A 8 6.91 -12.01 -44.92
CA VAL A 8 7.05 -12.89 -43.74
C VAL A 8 8.45 -12.79 -43.09
N ALA A 9 9.47 -12.36 -43.84
CA ALA A 9 10.83 -12.19 -43.32
C ALA A 9 11.08 -10.84 -42.63
N LEU A 10 10.30 -9.80 -42.93
CA LEU A 10 10.43 -8.50 -42.25
C LEU A 10 9.73 -8.49 -40.88
N ILE A 11 8.65 -9.26 -40.74
CA ILE A 11 7.82 -9.28 -39.53
C ILE A 11 8.53 -10.01 -38.36
N THR A 12 9.39 -11.00 -38.64
CA THR A 12 10.16 -11.71 -37.60
C THR A 12 11.42 -10.98 -37.11
N SER A 13 11.93 -9.97 -37.83
CA SER A 13 13.11 -9.22 -37.40
C SER A 13 12.79 -7.93 -36.64
N PHE A 14 11.60 -7.33 -36.82
CA PHE A 14 11.22 -6.13 -36.07
C PHE A 14 10.73 -6.44 -34.64
N SER A 15 10.21 -7.65 -34.40
CA SER A 15 9.77 -8.11 -33.07
C SER A 15 10.90 -8.41 -32.08
N LEU A 16 12.16 -8.49 -32.53
CA LEU A 16 13.32 -8.78 -31.69
C LEU A 16 14.16 -7.55 -31.31
N PHE A 17 13.87 -6.37 -31.88
CA PHE A 17 14.63 -5.14 -31.61
C PHE A 17 13.90 -4.13 -30.69
N LEU A 18 12.67 -4.46 -30.27
CA LEU A 18 11.83 -3.63 -29.40
C LEU A 18 11.74 -4.16 -27.95
N PHE A 19 12.46 -5.23 -27.63
CA PHE A 19 12.48 -5.85 -26.30
C PHE A 19 13.62 -5.39 -25.37
N SER A 20 14.47 -4.45 -25.81
CA SER A 20 15.70 -4.06 -25.11
C SER A 20 15.71 -2.65 -24.48
N PHE A 21 14.61 -1.88 -24.58
CA PHE A 21 14.50 -0.53 -24.00
C PHE A 21 13.12 -0.21 -23.39
N LEU A 22 12.47 -1.20 -22.78
CA LEU A 22 11.52 -0.92 -21.71
C LEU A 22 12.30 -0.90 -20.38
N PRO A 23 12.10 0.09 -19.48
CA PRO A 23 12.38 -0.18 -18.08
C PRO A 23 11.47 -1.33 -17.67
N PHE A 24 12.03 -2.40 -17.12
CA PHE A 24 11.22 -3.43 -16.46
C PHE A 24 10.51 -2.77 -15.27
N ALA A 25 9.28 -2.33 -15.48
CA ALA A 25 8.33 -2.13 -14.40
C ALA A 25 7.96 -3.54 -13.92
N GLU A 26 8.81 -4.10 -13.05
CA GLU A 26 8.52 -5.37 -12.38
C GLU A 26 7.15 -5.26 -11.73
N ALA A 27 6.23 -6.14 -12.12
CA ALA A 27 4.87 -6.16 -11.61
C ALA A 27 4.91 -6.55 -10.12
N ARG A 28 4.95 -5.54 -9.24
CA ARG A 28 4.88 -5.74 -7.80
C ARG A 28 3.49 -6.26 -7.44
N TRP A 29 3.47 -7.37 -6.71
CA TRP A 29 2.28 -7.91 -6.06
C TRP A 29 1.61 -6.86 -5.17
N LYS A 30 0.27 -6.88 -5.11
CA LYS A 30 -0.56 -6.04 -4.25
C LYS A 30 -1.34 -6.89 -3.26
N GLU A 31 -1.72 -6.31 -2.12
CA GLU A 31 -2.61 -6.96 -1.17
C GLU A 31 -3.95 -7.36 -1.84
N GLY A 32 -4.36 -8.62 -1.67
CA GLY A 32 -5.54 -9.21 -2.29
C GLY A 32 -5.31 -9.94 -3.62
N ASP A 33 -4.16 -9.75 -4.28
CA ASP A 33 -3.84 -10.44 -5.54
C ASP A 33 -3.84 -11.96 -5.37
N ILE A 34 -4.35 -12.68 -6.38
CA ILE A 34 -4.22 -14.15 -6.48
C ILE A 34 -2.88 -14.47 -7.13
N LEU A 35 -2.08 -15.29 -6.45
CA LEU A 35 -0.78 -15.71 -6.96
C LEU A 35 -0.90 -16.89 -7.94
N PRO A 36 -0.19 -16.87 -9.08
CA PRO A 36 -0.01 -18.04 -9.93
C PRO A 36 0.61 -19.21 -9.14
N ARG A 37 0.20 -20.45 -9.43
CA ARG A 37 0.66 -21.62 -8.66
C ARG A 37 2.17 -21.80 -8.72
N ASP A 38 2.79 -21.49 -9.85
CA ASP A 38 4.24 -21.66 -10.05
C ASP A 38 5.08 -20.75 -9.14
N THR A 39 4.55 -19.59 -8.74
CA THR A 39 5.22 -18.62 -7.85
C THR A 39 5.49 -19.17 -6.44
N TYR A 40 4.71 -20.16 -5.98
CA TYR A 40 4.86 -20.77 -4.65
C TYR A 40 4.93 -22.31 -4.67
N SER A 41 4.90 -22.95 -5.84
CA SER A 41 4.99 -24.42 -5.97
C SER A 41 6.32 -24.99 -5.47
N SER A 42 7.39 -24.19 -5.53
CA SER A 42 8.73 -24.50 -5.04
C SER A 42 8.94 -24.20 -3.55
N ALA A 43 7.92 -23.73 -2.83
CA ALA A 43 8.06 -23.26 -1.46
C ALA A 43 8.56 -24.36 -0.51
N GLN A 44 9.71 -24.13 0.11
CA GLN A 44 10.25 -25.04 1.13
C GLN A 44 9.46 -24.88 2.43
N SER A 45 9.42 -25.93 3.27
CA SER A 45 8.67 -25.89 4.53
C SER A 45 9.57 -25.51 5.71
N LEU A 46 9.27 -24.38 6.34
CA LEU A 46 9.91 -23.92 7.57
C LEU A 46 9.32 -24.57 8.82
N SER A 47 8.09 -25.07 8.74
CA SER A 47 7.35 -25.74 9.83
C SER A 47 7.60 -27.25 9.91
N GLY A 48 7.97 -27.89 8.80
CA GLY A 48 8.12 -29.34 8.70
C GLY A 48 9.08 -29.92 9.73
N GLY A 49 8.57 -30.84 10.56
CA GLY A 49 9.34 -31.50 11.61
C GLY A 49 9.78 -30.60 12.79
N GLN A 50 9.39 -29.32 12.81
CA GLN A 50 9.64 -28.38 13.91
C GLN A 50 8.69 -28.58 15.08
N VAL A 51 9.06 -28.01 16.23
CA VAL A 51 8.23 -27.91 17.44
C VAL A 51 7.98 -26.42 17.74
N LEU A 52 6.75 -26.08 18.10
CA LEU A 52 6.31 -24.77 18.58
C LEU A 52 6.65 -24.62 20.07
N SER A 53 7.08 -23.42 20.47
CA SER A 53 7.15 -23.05 21.88
C SER A 53 5.73 -22.84 22.40
N ILE A 54 5.46 -23.34 23.61
CA ILE A 54 4.14 -23.26 24.25
C ILE A 54 4.24 -22.38 25.49
N GLU A 55 3.33 -21.42 25.61
CA GLU A 55 3.13 -20.69 26.86
C GLU A 55 1.90 -21.25 27.59
N GLY A 56 2.07 -21.55 28.88
CA GLY A 56 1.01 -22.06 29.77
C GLY A 56 0.11 -20.96 30.35
N ASP A 57 0.10 -19.78 29.74
CA ASP A 57 -0.58 -18.60 30.27
C ASP A 57 -2.11 -18.75 30.29
N LYS A 58 -2.71 -19.49 29.36
CA LYS A 58 -4.16 -19.64 29.24
C LYS A 58 -4.60 -21.10 29.16
N ASN A 59 -5.72 -21.40 29.82
CA ASN A 59 -6.53 -22.59 29.51
C ASN A 59 -7.58 -22.20 28.46
N LEU A 60 -8.02 -23.15 27.63
CA LEU A 60 -9.12 -22.97 26.69
C LEU A 60 -10.35 -23.77 27.14
N PHE A 61 -11.43 -23.07 27.47
CA PHE A 61 -12.76 -23.67 27.55
C PHE A 61 -13.39 -23.63 26.15
N PHE A 62 -13.52 -24.80 25.51
CA PHE A 62 -14.08 -24.94 24.17
C PHE A 62 -15.44 -25.64 24.21
N SER A 63 -16.40 -25.13 23.44
CA SER A 63 -17.74 -25.71 23.35
C SER A 63 -18.39 -25.55 21.97
N ASN A 64 -18.52 -26.67 21.27
CA ASN A 64 -19.17 -26.85 19.97
C ASN A 64 -19.98 -28.16 19.93
N ALA A 65 -20.34 -28.72 21.10
CA ALA A 65 -21.08 -29.98 21.23
C ALA A 65 -22.11 -29.95 22.38
N PRO A 66 -23.33 -30.51 22.18
CA PRO A 66 -23.89 -30.85 20.87
C PRO A 66 -23.89 -29.62 19.95
N GLU A 67 -23.55 -29.83 18.68
CA GLU A 67 -23.40 -28.74 17.69
C GLU A 67 -24.79 -28.21 17.30
N MET A 68 -25.77 -29.12 17.30
CA MET A 68 -27.13 -28.94 16.79
C MET A 68 -28.19 -29.36 17.83
N PRO A 69 -28.20 -28.78 19.04
CA PRO A 69 -29.13 -29.14 20.12
C PRO A 69 -30.58 -28.89 19.73
N THR A 70 -31.41 -29.93 19.82
CA THR A 70 -32.86 -29.85 19.62
C THR A 70 -33.63 -29.57 20.91
N THR A 71 -32.98 -29.68 22.07
CA THR A 71 -33.56 -29.46 23.41
C THR A 71 -32.73 -28.46 24.22
N PRO A 72 -33.37 -27.66 25.11
CA PRO A 72 -32.65 -26.68 25.92
C PRO A 72 -31.92 -27.35 27.11
N GLY A 73 -30.66 -26.99 27.32
CA GLY A 73 -29.80 -27.58 28.36
C GLY A 73 -28.38 -26.99 28.40
N ILE A 74 -27.51 -27.63 29.19
CA ILE A 74 -26.09 -27.29 29.30
C ILE A 74 -25.32 -28.03 28.19
N LEU A 75 -24.48 -27.33 27.44
CA LEU A 75 -23.76 -27.86 26.28
C LEU A 75 -22.38 -28.40 26.66
N ALA A 76 -21.59 -27.58 27.36
CA ALA A 76 -20.32 -27.98 27.95
C ALA A 76 -20.17 -27.44 29.38
N ARG A 77 -19.33 -28.11 30.16
CA ARG A 77 -19.12 -27.86 31.58
C ARG A 77 -17.64 -28.06 31.95
N ALA A 78 -17.12 -27.15 32.77
CA ALA A 78 -15.84 -27.32 33.47
C ALA A 78 -15.96 -26.68 34.86
N ASP A 79 -15.51 -27.37 35.90
CA ASP A 79 -15.75 -26.93 37.29
C ASP A 79 -14.65 -26.03 37.86
N ASN A 80 -13.41 -26.15 37.38
CA ASN A 80 -12.33 -25.20 37.65
C ASN A 80 -11.55 -24.87 36.37
N VAL A 81 -11.72 -23.67 35.84
CA VAL A 81 -11.16 -23.29 34.53
C VAL A 81 -9.83 -22.54 34.58
N LEU A 82 -9.37 -22.07 35.74
CA LEU A 82 -8.25 -21.13 35.84
C LEU A 82 -6.90 -21.75 35.42
N SER A 83 -6.13 -20.99 34.63
CA SER A 83 -4.73 -21.30 34.34
C SER A 83 -3.81 -20.91 35.51
N ILE A 84 -2.50 -21.13 35.33
CA ILE A 84 -1.47 -20.63 36.27
C ILE A 84 -1.37 -19.09 36.31
N SER A 85 -1.81 -18.39 35.25
CA SER A 85 -1.82 -16.91 35.23
C SER A 85 -3.11 -16.31 35.80
N GLY A 86 -4.19 -17.11 35.83
CA GLY A 86 -5.56 -16.69 36.11
C GLY A 86 -6.41 -16.42 34.86
N GLU A 87 -5.82 -16.51 33.66
CA GLU A 87 -6.52 -16.25 32.39
C GLU A 87 -7.16 -17.50 31.78
N VAL A 88 -8.34 -17.31 31.17
CA VAL A 88 -9.09 -18.37 30.50
C VAL A 88 -9.58 -17.86 29.15
N ARG A 89 -9.13 -18.50 28.07
CA ARG A 89 -9.77 -18.33 26.76
C ARG A 89 -11.08 -19.08 26.75
N ILE A 90 -12.14 -18.43 26.31
CA ILE A 90 -13.42 -19.07 26.04
C ILE A 90 -13.70 -18.97 24.55
N LEU A 91 -14.01 -20.11 23.93
CA LEU A 91 -14.52 -20.20 22.57
C LEU A 91 -15.75 -21.09 22.54
N TYR A 92 -16.88 -20.56 22.06
CA TYR A 92 -18.05 -21.38 21.76
C TYR A 92 -18.63 -21.09 20.39
N SER A 93 -19.25 -22.10 19.80
CA SER A 93 -19.81 -22.10 18.45
C SER A 93 -20.98 -23.07 18.42
N HIS A 94 -22.22 -22.57 18.29
CA HIS A 94 -23.44 -23.36 18.47
C HIS A 94 -24.49 -23.04 17.41
N PHE A 95 -25.17 -24.06 16.89
CA PHE A 95 -26.26 -23.92 15.94
C PHE A 95 -27.62 -24.12 16.62
N ASN A 96 -28.48 -23.10 16.56
CA ASN A 96 -29.81 -23.13 17.15
C ASN A 96 -30.75 -24.05 16.36
N MET A 97 -30.88 -25.28 16.85
CA MET A 97 -31.83 -26.29 16.39
C MET A 97 -32.99 -26.53 17.37
N LEU A 98 -33.24 -25.64 18.34
CA LEU A 98 -34.39 -25.80 19.25
C LEU A 98 -35.70 -25.85 18.48
N ILE A 99 -36.54 -26.85 18.77
CA ILE A 99 -37.83 -27.08 18.13
C ILE A 99 -38.95 -26.91 19.16
N ASP A 100 -39.98 -26.13 18.82
CA ASP A 100 -41.23 -26.14 19.55
C ASP A 100 -42.16 -27.23 19.01
N TYR A 101 -42.51 -28.18 19.89
CA TYR A 101 -43.42 -29.30 19.63
C TYR A 101 -44.85 -29.05 20.15
N SER A 102 -45.16 -27.86 20.67
CA SER A 102 -46.49 -27.51 21.17
C SER A 102 -47.57 -27.45 20.08
N SER A 103 -47.17 -27.41 18.81
CA SER A 103 -48.04 -27.36 17.64
C SER A 103 -47.93 -28.64 16.78
N ASN A 104 -49.00 -28.94 16.03
CA ASN A 104 -49.04 -30.06 15.09
C ASN A 104 -48.05 -29.95 13.90
N LYS A 105 -47.33 -28.83 13.77
CA LYS A 105 -46.21 -28.64 12.86
C LYS A 105 -45.02 -28.15 13.68
N PRO A 106 -44.07 -29.02 14.05
CA PRO A 106 -42.90 -28.60 14.80
C PRO A 106 -42.10 -27.54 14.02
N VAL A 107 -41.69 -26.47 14.70
CA VAL A 107 -40.95 -25.36 14.09
C VAL A 107 -39.72 -25.02 14.92
N ASN A 108 -38.63 -24.66 14.25
CA ASN A 108 -37.47 -24.13 14.93
C ASN A 108 -37.77 -22.74 15.50
N VAL A 109 -37.32 -22.50 16.74
CA VAL A 109 -37.67 -21.32 17.53
C VAL A 109 -36.42 -20.53 17.96
N PRO A 110 -36.54 -19.22 18.22
CA PRO A 110 -35.40 -18.42 18.69
C PRO A 110 -34.89 -18.87 20.06
N ALA A 111 -33.57 -18.80 20.25
CA ALA A 111 -32.89 -19.25 21.46
C ALA A 111 -32.07 -18.13 22.11
N GLN A 112 -31.87 -18.24 23.42
CA GLN A 112 -30.76 -17.61 24.13
C GLN A 112 -29.63 -18.63 24.23
N ILE A 113 -28.43 -18.26 23.76
CA ILE A 113 -27.22 -19.08 23.84
C ILE A 113 -26.13 -18.25 24.51
N GLY A 114 -25.31 -18.88 25.35
CA GLY A 114 -24.26 -18.15 26.06
C GLY A 114 -23.50 -18.97 27.08
N LEU A 115 -22.98 -18.25 28.08
CA LEU A 115 -22.13 -18.77 29.15
C LEU A 115 -22.66 -18.35 30.52
N PHE A 116 -22.69 -19.30 31.47
CA PHE A 116 -22.74 -19.02 32.90
C PHE A 116 -21.34 -19.06 33.49
N PHE A 117 -21.03 -18.05 34.32
CA PHE A 117 -19.86 -18.00 35.18
C PHE A 117 -20.29 -18.36 36.60
N LEU A 118 -19.65 -19.35 37.20
CA LEU A 118 -19.97 -19.85 38.54
C LEU A 118 -18.87 -19.41 39.50
N ASN A 119 -19.22 -18.62 40.50
CA ASN A 119 -18.31 -18.24 41.56
C ASN A 119 -18.42 -19.20 42.75
N ASN A 120 -17.70 -20.32 42.70
CA ASN A 120 -17.61 -21.26 43.83
C ASN A 120 -16.45 -20.89 44.75
N THR A 121 -16.23 -19.60 45.00
CA THR A 121 -15.25 -19.10 45.98
C THR A 121 -15.96 -18.45 47.17
N SER A 122 -15.22 -18.21 48.26
CA SER A 122 -15.70 -17.52 49.46
C SER A 122 -15.77 -15.99 49.33
N ARG A 123 -15.40 -15.45 48.16
CA ARG A 123 -15.23 -14.01 47.88
C ARG A 123 -16.03 -13.57 46.66
N SER A 124 -16.28 -12.28 46.51
CA SER A 124 -16.88 -11.73 45.30
C SER A 124 -15.84 -11.63 44.18
N VAL A 125 -16.24 -11.92 42.95
CA VAL A 125 -15.36 -11.99 41.79
C VAL A 125 -15.83 -11.05 40.69
N ASP A 126 -14.96 -10.12 40.31
CA ASP A 126 -15.13 -9.29 39.11
C ASP A 126 -14.57 -10.04 37.90
N ILE A 127 -15.38 -10.14 36.85
CA ILE A 127 -15.04 -10.87 35.63
C ILE A 127 -14.72 -9.85 34.53
N TYR A 128 -13.47 -9.81 34.10
CA TYR A 128 -12.98 -8.93 33.04
C TYR A 128 -12.71 -9.72 31.76
N HIS A 129 -12.68 -9.02 30.61
CA HIS A 129 -12.17 -9.56 29.36
C HIS A 129 -11.07 -8.68 28.74
N LYS A 130 -10.08 -9.33 28.10
CA LYS A 130 -8.92 -8.74 27.39
C LYS A 130 -9.10 -8.83 25.87
N GLY A 131 -10.28 -8.42 25.42
CA GLY A 131 -10.78 -8.70 24.07
C GLY A 131 -11.91 -9.73 24.11
N LEU A 132 -13.01 -9.39 23.45
CA LEU A 132 -14.22 -10.22 23.34
C LEU A 132 -14.86 -9.89 22.00
N ALA A 133 -15.11 -10.93 21.22
CA ALA A 133 -15.85 -10.88 19.98
C ALA A 133 -17.02 -11.86 20.03
N LYS A 134 -18.17 -11.44 19.51
CA LYS A 134 -19.39 -12.23 19.46
C LYS A 134 -20.11 -11.96 18.15
N GLY A 135 -20.78 -12.94 17.60
CA GLY A 135 -21.60 -12.76 16.41
C GLY A 135 -22.69 -13.82 16.30
N ILE A 136 -23.79 -13.43 15.65
CA ILE A 136 -24.89 -14.30 15.25
C ILE A 136 -25.07 -14.19 13.73
N ASN A 137 -25.46 -15.26 13.04
CA ASN A 137 -25.74 -15.19 11.59
C ASN A 137 -27.20 -14.83 11.24
N LYS A 138 -28.11 -14.93 12.22
CA LYS A 138 -29.55 -14.72 12.04
C LYS A 138 -30.15 -13.95 13.21
N THR A 139 -30.93 -12.95 12.87
CA THR A 139 -31.76 -12.18 13.81
C THR A 139 -32.89 -13.04 14.38
N VAL A 140 -33.51 -12.59 15.48
CA VAL A 140 -34.59 -13.32 16.17
C VAL A 140 -35.79 -13.61 15.27
N ASP A 141 -36.10 -12.72 14.31
CA ASP A 141 -37.14 -12.90 13.30
C ASP A 141 -36.70 -13.74 12.08
N GLY A 142 -35.48 -14.28 12.09
CA GLY A 142 -34.97 -15.26 11.13
C GLY A 142 -34.25 -14.66 9.91
N GLN A 143 -34.04 -13.35 9.84
CA GLN A 143 -33.30 -12.72 8.74
C GLN A 143 -31.82 -13.08 8.80
N MET A 144 -31.23 -13.46 7.66
CA MET A 144 -29.82 -13.78 7.53
C MET A 144 -28.97 -12.52 7.39
N LEU A 145 -27.91 -12.43 8.21
CA LEU A 145 -26.95 -11.33 8.24
C LEU A 145 -25.79 -11.53 7.26
N TYR A 146 -25.34 -12.79 7.07
CA TYR A 146 -24.25 -13.15 6.14
C TYR A 146 -24.82 -13.99 4.99
N LYS A 147 -25.43 -13.33 4.00
CA LYS A 147 -26.09 -14.02 2.88
C LYS A 147 -25.11 -14.72 1.94
N GLU A 148 -23.83 -14.36 1.96
CA GLU A 148 -22.83 -14.88 1.03
C GLU A 148 -22.17 -16.18 1.48
N ASP A 149 -22.28 -16.53 2.77
CA ASP A 149 -21.85 -17.79 3.39
C ASP A 149 -22.94 -18.89 3.33
N LEU A 150 -23.98 -18.65 2.50
CA LEU A 150 -25.03 -19.62 2.24
C LEU A 150 -24.49 -20.84 1.50
N ALA A 151 -24.79 -22.02 2.04
CA ALA A 151 -24.45 -23.29 1.43
C ALA A 151 -25.18 -23.48 0.08
N PRO A 152 -24.56 -24.16 -0.91
CA PRO A 152 -25.25 -24.58 -2.11
C PRO A 152 -26.39 -25.56 -1.77
N PRO A 153 -27.55 -25.47 -2.43
CA PRO A 153 -28.68 -26.34 -2.13
C PRO A 153 -28.33 -27.80 -2.40
N ARG A 154 -28.58 -28.67 -1.41
CA ARG A 154 -28.42 -30.12 -1.55
C ARG A 154 -29.66 -30.71 -2.23
N PRO A 155 -29.52 -31.64 -3.21
CA PRO A 155 -30.64 -32.34 -3.79
C PRO A 155 -31.54 -32.98 -2.72
N GLY A 156 -32.84 -32.66 -2.75
CA GLY A 156 -33.82 -33.16 -1.78
C GLY A 156 -33.92 -32.40 -0.46
N LEU A 157 -33.21 -31.28 -0.28
CA LEU A 157 -33.32 -30.39 0.88
C LEU A 157 -33.97 -29.05 0.51
N GLU A 158 -35.09 -28.72 1.15
CA GLU A 158 -35.84 -27.48 0.92
C GLU A 158 -35.33 -26.28 1.76
N LEU A 159 -34.33 -26.50 2.62
CA LEU A 159 -33.81 -25.48 3.54
C LEU A 159 -32.38 -25.06 3.16
N ASN A 160 -32.16 -23.74 3.12
CA ASN A 160 -30.84 -23.14 2.96
C ASN A 160 -29.97 -23.43 4.20
N LEU A 161 -28.91 -24.22 4.01
CA LEU A 161 -27.90 -24.50 5.03
C LEU A 161 -26.88 -23.35 5.12
N TYR A 162 -26.14 -23.31 6.22
CA TYR A 162 -25.14 -22.28 6.52
C TYR A 162 -24.07 -22.88 7.42
N TYR A 163 -22.80 -22.64 7.11
CA TYR A 163 -21.66 -23.30 7.75
C TYR A 163 -20.90 -22.43 8.76
N GLY A 164 -21.03 -21.10 8.69
CA GLY A 164 -20.51 -20.21 9.74
C GLY A 164 -19.04 -19.87 9.63
N THR A 165 -18.40 -20.20 8.52
CA THR A 165 -17.00 -19.85 8.23
C THR A 165 -16.82 -18.34 8.13
N GLU A 166 -17.78 -17.61 7.53
CA GLU A 166 -17.76 -16.14 7.49
C GLU A 166 -17.97 -15.54 8.89
N LEU A 167 -18.91 -16.10 9.67
CA LEU A 167 -19.17 -15.68 11.05
C LEU A 167 -17.95 -15.90 11.96
N GLY A 168 -17.31 -17.07 11.86
CA GLY A 168 -16.12 -17.41 12.62
C GLY A 168 -14.97 -16.44 12.33
N ASN A 169 -14.71 -16.17 11.04
CA ASN A 169 -13.66 -15.21 10.64
C ASN A 169 -13.97 -13.78 11.10
N LYS A 170 -15.24 -13.37 11.05
CA LYS A 170 -15.70 -12.09 11.59
C LYS A 170 -15.43 -11.99 13.09
N VAL A 171 -15.67 -13.07 13.85
CA VAL A 171 -15.34 -13.15 15.29
C VAL A 171 -13.83 -13.13 15.54
N VAL A 172 -13.00 -13.80 14.74
CA VAL A 172 -11.53 -13.71 14.86
C VAL A 172 -11.03 -12.30 14.55
N SER A 173 -11.53 -11.65 13.49
CA SER A 173 -11.18 -10.28 13.13
C SER A 173 -11.56 -9.27 14.23
N ASP A 174 -12.77 -9.37 14.78
CA ASP A 174 -13.21 -8.56 15.91
C ASP A 174 -12.38 -8.83 17.17
N PHE A 175 -11.97 -10.08 17.41
CA PHE A 175 -11.16 -10.46 18.56
C PHE A 175 -9.76 -9.85 18.47
N PHE A 176 -9.11 -9.91 17.30
CA PHE A 176 -7.87 -9.17 17.04
C PHE A 176 -8.09 -7.65 17.25
N ALA A 177 -9.11 -7.05 16.65
CA ALA A 177 -9.37 -5.60 16.75
C ALA A 177 -9.74 -5.12 18.17
N SER A 178 -10.24 -6.00 19.03
CA SER A 178 -10.53 -5.70 20.44
C SER A 178 -9.32 -5.95 21.36
N SER A 179 -8.51 -6.97 21.09
CA SER A 179 -7.33 -7.33 21.90
C SER A 179 -6.09 -6.46 21.65
N THR A 180 -6.03 -5.70 20.55
CA THR A 180 -5.00 -4.67 20.33
C THR A 180 -5.13 -3.47 21.26
N ARG A 181 -6.32 -3.23 21.85
CA ARG A 181 -6.59 -2.07 22.71
C ARG A 181 -6.04 -2.20 24.13
N GLY A 182 -5.64 -3.40 24.56
CA GLY A 182 -4.98 -3.66 25.84
C GLY A 182 -5.80 -3.41 27.13
N GLN A 183 -7.02 -2.88 27.03
CA GLN A 183 -7.87 -2.54 28.18
C GLN A 183 -8.72 -3.72 28.64
N GLU A 184 -8.57 -4.11 29.92
CA GLU A 184 -9.51 -4.99 30.60
C GLU A 184 -10.87 -4.28 30.76
N SER A 185 -11.94 -4.92 30.29
CA SER A 185 -13.32 -4.41 30.42
C SER A 185 -14.15 -5.31 31.33
N LEU A 186 -14.84 -4.72 32.31
CA LEU A 186 -15.67 -5.45 33.27
C LEU A 186 -16.93 -6.00 32.57
N VAL A 187 -17.13 -7.31 32.64
CA VAL A 187 -18.33 -8.01 32.17
C VAL A 187 -19.42 -7.98 33.23
N THR A 188 -19.08 -8.43 34.44
CA THR A 188 -20.01 -8.55 35.57
C THR A 188 -19.25 -8.79 36.87
N SER A 189 -19.91 -8.55 38.00
CA SER A 189 -19.41 -8.89 39.35
C SER A 189 -20.32 -9.95 39.97
N VAL A 190 -19.75 -11.08 40.39
CA VAL A 190 -20.49 -12.24 40.88
C VAL A 190 -20.17 -12.46 42.36
N ALA A 191 -21.19 -12.44 43.21
CA ALA A 191 -21.02 -12.70 44.64
C ALA A 191 -20.62 -14.17 44.93
N ALA A 192 -20.07 -14.43 46.10
CA ALA A 192 -19.72 -15.78 46.55
C ALA A 192 -20.93 -16.74 46.49
N GLY A 193 -20.78 -17.87 45.80
CA GLY A 193 -21.83 -18.87 45.60
C GLY A 193 -22.92 -18.50 44.57
N GLU A 194 -22.84 -17.34 43.93
CA GLU A 194 -23.79 -16.89 42.91
C GLU A 194 -23.27 -17.12 41.48
N ILE A 195 -24.11 -16.79 40.50
CA ILE A 195 -23.79 -16.88 39.06
C ILE A 195 -23.84 -15.52 38.37
N GLY A 196 -22.99 -15.35 37.37
CA GLY A 196 -23.13 -14.35 36.32
C GLY A 196 -23.35 -15.02 34.96
N TRP A 197 -23.78 -14.29 33.95
CA TRP A 197 -23.86 -14.82 32.59
C TRP A 197 -23.68 -13.76 31.51
N ILE A 198 -23.30 -14.22 30.32
CA ILE A 198 -23.46 -13.48 29.06
C ILE A 198 -24.21 -14.37 28.08
N SER A 199 -25.12 -13.79 27.32
CA SER A 199 -25.89 -14.49 26.29
C SER A 199 -26.20 -13.60 25.10
N ASP A 200 -26.53 -14.22 23.97
CA ASP A 200 -27.03 -13.59 22.77
C ASP A 200 -28.32 -14.27 22.31
N ASN A 201 -29.21 -13.48 21.70
CA ASN A 201 -30.45 -13.97 21.12
C ASN A 201 -30.21 -14.39 19.66
N VAL A 202 -30.53 -15.64 19.35
CA VAL A 202 -30.21 -16.29 18.07
C VAL A 202 -31.49 -16.70 17.36
N GLY A 203 -31.62 -16.38 16.08
CA GLY A 203 -32.76 -16.79 15.25
C GLY A 203 -32.90 -18.31 15.08
N PRO A 204 -34.06 -18.78 14.58
CA PRO A 204 -34.23 -20.17 14.16
C PRO A 204 -33.22 -20.59 13.09
N HIS A 205 -32.63 -21.79 13.22
CA HIS A 205 -31.57 -22.25 12.33
C HIS A 205 -30.39 -21.25 12.25
N GLY A 206 -30.07 -20.59 13.37
CA GLY A 206 -29.04 -19.57 13.47
C GLY A 206 -27.80 -20.06 14.20
N TRP A 207 -26.62 -19.70 13.70
CA TRP A 207 -25.35 -19.85 14.39
C TRP A 207 -25.08 -18.67 15.31
N VAL A 208 -24.44 -18.97 16.44
CA VAL A 208 -23.73 -18.02 17.28
C VAL A 208 -22.32 -18.49 17.53
N ILE A 209 -21.37 -17.57 17.48
CA ILE A 209 -19.97 -17.81 17.79
C ILE A 209 -19.50 -16.66 18.70
N ALA A 210 -18.75 -16.99 19.76
CA ALA A 210 -18.09 -15.99 20.59
C ALA A 210 -16.73 -16.48 21.09
N MET A 211 -15.82 -15.53 21.23
CA MET A 211 -14.45 -15.77 21.64
C MET A 211 -13.92 -14.61 22.48
N GLY A 212 -13.25 -14.91 23.58
CA GLY A 212 -12.62 -13.88 24.41
C GLY A 212 -11.62 -14.47 25.42
N ASP A 213 -10.69 -13.63 25.85
CA ASP A 213 -9.76 -13.94 26.94
C ASP A 213 -10.29 -13.30 28.22
N PHE A 214 -10.61 -14.11 29.22
CA PHE A 214 -11.25 -13.68 30.46
C PHE A 214 -10.28 -13.75 31.64
N VAL A 215 -10.38 -12.77 32.54
CA VAL A 215 -9.58 -12.63 33.75
C VAL A 215 -10.50 -12.42 34.94
N PHE A 216 -10.26 -13.19 36.00
CA PHE A 216 -11.05 -13.17 37.22
C PHE A 216 -10.29 -12.43 38.30
N ARG A 217 -10.90 -11.43 38.93
CA ARG A 217 -10.30 -10.62 40.00
C ARG A 217 -11.13 -10.65 41.26
N ASP A 218 -10.50 -10.58 42.41
CA ASP A 218 -11.20 -10.35 43.67
C ASP A 218 -11.88 -8.96 43.63
N SER A 219 -13.19 -8.88 43.88
CA SER A 219 -13.93 -7.61 43.78
C SER A 219 -13.47 -6.55 44.80
N HIS A 220 -12.78 -6.94 45.87
CA HIS A 220 -12.26 -6.04 46.90
C HIS A 220 -10.78 -5.68 46.67
N THR A 221 -9.89 -6.68 46.55
CA THR A 221 -8.43 -6.42 46.41
C THR A 221 -8.03 -6.06 44.97
N LYS A 222 -8.86 -6.40 43.98
CA LYS A 222 -8.60 -6.30 42.52
C LYS A 222 -7.43 -7.17 42.03
N GLU A 223 -6.88 -8.03 42.88
CA GLU A 223 -5.84 -8.99 42.49
C GLU A 223 -6.42 -10.08 41.57
N ILE A 224 -5.59 -10.60 40.66
CA ILE A 224 -5.99 -11.69 39.77
C ILE A 224 -6.11 -12.98 40.58
N ILE A 225 -7.26 -13.64 40.47
CA ILE A 225 -7.49 -14.97 41.04
C ILE A 225 -6.84 -15.98 40.11
N ARG A 226 -5.83 -16.66 40.63
CA ARG A 226 -5.05 -17.72 40.00
C ARG A 226 -5.35 -19.07 40.60
N ARG A 227 -5.04 -20.15 39.89
CA ARG A 227 -5.26 -21.53 40.35
C ARG A 227 -4.59 -21.86 41.71
N ASP A 228 -3.44 -21.25 42.01
CA ASP A 228 -2.69 -21.38 43.27
C ASP A 228 -3.19 -20.46 44.40
N SER A 229 -4.01 -19.46 44.09
CA SER A 229 -4.63 -18.52 45.05
C SER A 229 -5.99 -18.96 45.59
N LEU A 230 -6.54 -20.07 45.05
CA LEU A 230 -7.79 -20.68 45.49
C LEU A 230 -7.58 -21.49 46.78
N ALA A 231 -8.44 -21.29 47.77
CA ALA A 231 -8.45 -22.14 48.96
C ALA A 231 -8.98 -23.55 48.64
N PRO A 232 -8.70 -24.58 49.47
CA PRO A 232 -9.17 -25.95 49.20
C PRO A 232 -10.69 -26.03 48.99
N GLY A 233 -11.10 -26.47 47.81
CA GLY A 233 -12.51 -26.57 47.41
C GLY A 233 -13.07 -25.33 46.72
N GLU A 234 -12.35 -24.20 46.68
CA GLU A 234 -12.75 -23.06 45.85
C GLU A 234 -12.50 -23.34 44.35
N ALA A 235 -13.39 -22.84 43.49
CA ALA A 235 -13.23 -22.91 42.04
C ALA A 235 -13.96 -21.78 41.30
N ILE A 236 -13.52 -21.50 40.08
CA ILE A 236 -14.26 -20.72 39.10
C ILE A 236 -14.71 -21.67 37.99
N GLY A 237 -16.03 -21.82 37.82
CA GLY A 237 -16.62 -22.76 36.87
C GLY A 237 -17.25 -22.06 35.66
N LEU A 238 -17.30 -22.76 34.52
CA LEU A 238 -18.00 -22.33 33.31
C LEU A 238 -19.04 -23.35 32.87
N ARG A 239 -20.15 -22.87 32.31
CA ARG A 239 -21.13 -23.66 31.56
C ARG A 239 -21.48 -22.92 30.28
N SER A 240 -21.42 -23.56 29.13
CA SER A 240 -22.14 -23.06 27.95
C SER A 240 -23.55 -23.64 27.92
N PHE A 241 -24.51 -22.91 27.36
CA PHE A 241 -25.92 -23.34 27.40
C PHE A 241 -26.69 -22.89 26.15
N ILE A 242 -27.83 -23.57 25.94
CA ILE A 242 -28.90 -23.13 25.06
C ILE A 242 -30.25 -23.22 25.78
N ALA A 243 -31.03 -22.14 25.71
CA ALA A 243 -32.38 -22.05 26.25
C ALA A 243 -33.33 -21.45 25.21
N HIS A 244 -34.63 -21.74 25.28
CA HIS A 244 -35.60 -20.99 24.46
C HIS A 244 -35.61 -19.52 24.90
N ASN A 245 -35.83 -18.58 23.97
CA ASN A 245 -35.69 -17.14 24.26
C ASN A 245 -36.58 -16.68 25.44
N SER A 246 -37.74 -17.31 25.66
CA SER A 246 -38.65 -16.96 26.78
C SER A 246 -38.22 -17.43 28.17
N TYR A 247 -37.09 -18.11 28.37
CA TYR A 247 -36.67 -18.60 29.69
C TYR A 247 -36.06 -17.49 30.56
N ASP A 248 -36.40 -17.54 31.85
CA ASP A 248 -35.62 -16.89 32.91
C ASP A 248 -34.31 -17.68 33.11
N LEU A 249 -33.17 -17.06 32.83
CA LEU A 249 -31.88 -17.74 32.85
C LEU A 249 -31.42 -18.17 34.25
N LYS A 250 -31.83 -17.50 35.33
CA LYS A 250 -31.48 -17.90 36.70
C LYS A 250 -32.25 -19.16 37.12
N LYS A 251 -33.55 -19.23 36.80
CA LYS A 251 -34.36 -20.45 36.99
C LYS A 251 -33.90 -21.59 36.10
N PHE A 252 -33.67 -21.32 34.82
CA PHE A 252 -33.14 -22.31 33.88
C PHE A 252 -31.82 -22.91 34.37
N PHE A 253 -30.90 -22.08 34.89
CA PHE A 253 -29.67 -22.57 35.51
C PHE A 253 -29.94 -23.46 36.73
N GLN A 254 -30.83 -23.04 37.64
CA GLN A 254 -31.19 -23.85 38.82
C GLN A 254 -31.79 -25.21 38.43
N GLU A 255 -32.60 -25.26 37.37
CA GLU A 255 -33.19 -26.49 36.84
C GLU A 255 -32.17 -27.39 36.10
N LYS A 256 -31.18 -26.80 35.42
CA LYS A 256 -30.28 -27.52 34.48
C LYS A 256 -28.83 -27.67 34.92
N ASN A 257 -28.38 -27.02 36.00
CA ASN A 257 -27.00 -27.16 36.49
C ASN A 257 -26.86 -28.37 37.44
N HIS A 258 -26.97 -29.57 36.89
CA HIS A 258 -26.62 -30.83 37.56
C HIS A 258 -25.74 -31.70 36.66
N ALA A 259 -25.06 -32.70 37.25
CA ALA A 259 -24.05 -33.52 36.57
C ALA A 259 -24.60 -34.26 35.33
N GLU A 260 -25.83 -34.76 35.44
CA GLU A 260 -26.54 -35.52 34.38
C GLU A 260 -27.20 -34.63 33.30
N ALA A 261 -27.19 -33.30 33.46
CA ALA A 261 -27.87 -32.36 32.56
C ALA A 261 -26.96 -31.71 31.50
N VAL A 262 -25.70 -32.13 31.42
CA VAL A 262 -24.88 -31.88 30.22
C VAL A 262 -25.49 -32.70 29.08
N LEU A 263 -25.92 -32.04 28.01
CA LEU A 263 -26.61 -32.69 26.90
C LEU A 263 -25.71 -33.78 26.29
N ALA A 264 -26.32 -34.96 26.11
CA ALA A 264 -25.67 -36.10 25.48
C ALA A 264 -25.35 -35.81 24.01
N LEU A 265 -24.27 -36.41 23.51
CA LEU A 265 -23.87 -36.30 22.13
C LEU A 265 -24.87 -36.99 21.20
N GLY A 266 -25.23 -36.32 20.11
CA GLY A 266 -26.08 -36.84 19.05
C GLY A 266 -25.42 -37.93 18.20
N ALA A 267 -26.23 -38.68 17.46
CA ALA A 267 -25.72 -39.73 16.57
C ALA A 267 -24.88 -39.12 15.42
N GLY A 268 -23.56 -39.30 15.48
CA GLY A 268 -22.61 -38.76 14.51
C GLY A 268 -21.78 -37.57 15.02
N GLU A 269 -22.05 -37.07 16.23
CA GLU A 269 -21.18 -36.13 16.93
C GLU A 269 -19.95 -36.85 17.51
N HIS A 270 -18.86 -36.10 17.75
CA HIS A 270 -17.55 -36.65 18.11
C HIS A 270 -16.96 -35.98 19.35
N LEU A 271 -16.14 -36.72 20.10
CA LEU A 271 -15.49 -36.30 21.36
C LEU A 271 -14.48 -35.12 21.22
N HIS A 272 -14.32 -34.54 20.04
CA HIS A 272 -13.34 -33.50 19.74
C HIS A 272 -13.92 -32.07 19.78
N MET A 273 -15.17 -31.91 20.26
CA MET A 273 -15.95 -30.69 20.08
C MET A 273 -16.30 -29.95 21.39
N ARG A 274 -15.93 -30.46 22.58
CA ARG A 274 -16.04 -29.71 23.85
C ARG A 274 -15.02 -30.19 24.87
N GLY A 275 -14.65 -29.31 25.81
CA GLY A 275 -13.81 -29.67 26.96
C GLY A 275 -13.00 -28.49 27.50
N LEU A 276 -12.26 -28.75 28.59
CA LEU A 276 -11.24 -27.83 29.10
C LEU A 276 -9.87 -28.31 28.64
N PHE A 277 -9.16 -27.47 27.90
CA PHE A 277 -7.80 -27.71 27.41
C PHE A 277 -6.80 -26.95 28.27
N VAL A 278 -5.85 -27.67 28.86
CA VAL A 278 -4.87 -27.16 29.82
C VAL A 278 -3.47 -27.30 29.26
N GLY A 279 -2.61 -26.30 29.48
CA GLY A 279 -1.21 -26.35 29.06
C GLY A 279 -0.40 -27.44 29.79
N GLY A 280 0.46 -28.15 29.06
CA GLY A 280 1.39 -29.15 29.63
C GLY A 280 1.73 -30.29 28.66
N LYS A 281 2.28 -31.39 29.17
CA LYS A 281 2.65 -32.56 28.34
C LYS A 281 1.48 -33.41 27.92
N SER A 282 1.41 -33.65 26.61
CA SER A 282 0.52 -34.61 25.98
C SER A 282 0.74 -36.03 26.48
N VAL A 283 -0.36 -36.69 26.86
CA VAL A 283 -0.36 -38.08 27.36
C VAL A 283 0.10 -39.08 26.29
N ASP A 284 -0.18 -38.79 25.00
CA ASP A 284 0.03 -39.75 23.91
C ASP A 284 1.37 -39.53 23.17
N LEU A 285 1.85 -38.27 23.10
CA LEU A 285 3.03 -37.88 22.29
C LEU A 285 4.21 -37.39 23.15
N GLY A 286 4.01 -37.10 24.44
CA GLY A 286 5.05 -36.60 25.34
C GLY A 286 5.55 -35.17 25.06
N LEU A 287 4.98 -34.50 24.04
CA LEU A 287 5.26 -33.12 23.66
C LEU A 287 4.44 -32.14 24.49
N GLU A 288 4.97 -30.93 24.72
CA GLU A 288 4.22 -29.84 25.33
C GLU A 288 3.14 -29.32 24.35
N GLU A 289 1.93 -29.11 24.85
CA GLU A 289 0.78 -28.55 24.13
C GLU A 289 0.14 -27.42 24.94
N GLY A 290 -0.44 -26.43 24.25
CA GLY A 290 -1.16 -25.32 24.88
C GLY A 290 -1.80 -24.37 23.86
N VAL A 291 -2.49 -23.36 24.39
CA VAL A 291 -3.29 -22.38 23.62
C VAL A 291 -2.41 -21.33 22.95
N SER A 292 -1.39 -20.84 23.66
CA SER A 292 -0.47 -19.81 23.20
C SER A 292 0.78 -20.46 22.60
N ARG A 293 0.99 -20.27 21.31
CA ARG A 293 2.06 -20.93 20.55
C ARG A 293 2.95 -19.91 19.85
N ARG A 294 4.26 -20.11 19.95
CA ARG A 294 5.29 -19.15 19.50
C ARG A 294 6.39 -19.84 18.70
N LYS A 295 6.88 -19.17 17.66
CA LYS A 295 8.07 -19.59 16.90
C LYS A 295 8.69 -18.38 16.20
N THR A 296 10.01 -18.34 16.13
CA THR A 296 10.74 -17.36 15.33
C THR A 296 11.21 -18.01 14.04
N PHE A 297 11.04 -17.31 12.92
CA PHE A 297 11.55 -17.67 11.60
C PHE A 297 12.41 -16.53 11.07
N ALA A 298 13.58 -16.85 10.53
CA ALA A 298 14.32 -15.93 9.68
C ALA A 298 13.92 -16.18 8.23
N TYR A 299 13.85 -15.11 7.43
CA TYR A 299 13.59 -15.20 6.00
C TYR A 299 14.38 -14.10 5.27
N ASP A 300 15.32 -14.49 4.42
CA ASP A 300 16.01 -13.58 3.52
C ASP A 300 15.44 -13.71 2.10
N SER A 301 14.63 -12.72 1.74
CA SER A 301 13.94 -12.62 0.45
C SER A 301 14.88 -12.55 -0.77
N TYR A 302 16.19 -12.38 -0.59
CA TYR A 302 17.18 -12.39 -1.66
C TYR A 302 17.86 -13.75 -1.87
N GLU A 303 17.76 -14.68 -0.90
CA GLU A 303 18.52 -15.94 -0.90
C GLU A 303 17.65 -17.19 -0.71
N ASP A 304 16.58 -17.11 0.11
CA ASP A 304 15.79 -18.29 0.51
C ASP A 304 14.75 -18.74 -0.52
N GLY A 305 14.41 -17.88 -1.50
CA GLY A 305 13.33 -18.11 -2.45
C GLY A 305 11.95 -18.23 -1.78
N PRO A 306 10.95 -18.87 -2.42
CA PRO A 306 9.67 -19.16 -1.78
C PRO A 306 9.79 -20.07 -0.54
N GLN A 307 9.11 -19.70 0.54
CA GLN A 307 9.09 -20.43 1.82
C GLN A 307 7.65 -20.54 2.35
N SER A 308 7.38 -21.55 3.18
CA SER A 308 6.04 -21.87 3.69
C SER A 308 6.05 -22.28 5.16
N ILE A 309 5.06 -21.79 5.91
CA ILE A 309 4.76 -22.18 7.29
C ILE A 309 3.35 -22.80 7.27
N THR A 310 3.27 -24.11 7.44
CA THR A 310 2.05 -24.91 7.36
C THR A 310 1.40 -25.05 8.74
N ILE A 311 0.17 -24.56 8.86
CA ILE A 311 -0.65 -24.61 10.08
C ILE A 311 -1.76 -25.65 9.86
N GLY A 312 -1.93 -26.58 10.80
CA GLY A 312 -2.90 -27.68 10.69
C GLY A 312 -4.32 -27.29 11.09
N ALA A 313 -5.34 -27.85 10.45
CA ALA A 313 -6.75 -27.69 10.87
C ALA A 313 -7.61 -28.94 10.54
N HIS A 314 -8.93 -28.87 10.84
CA HIS A 314 -9.95 -29.91 10.68
C HIS A 314 -9.82 -31.17 11.58
N TYR A 315 -10.74 -32.16 11.47
CA TYR A 315 -10.80 -33.35 12.33
C TYR A 315 -10.88 -34.71 11.61
N ARG A 316 -11.44 -34.79 10.39
CA ARG A 316 -11.45 -36.05 9.61
C ARG A 316 -10.24 -36.22 8.69
N ALA A 317 -9.53 -35.12 8.43
CA ALA A 317 -8.35 -35.11 7.57
C ALA A 317 -7.04 -35.30 8.34
N GLN A 318 -7.10 -35.29 9.69
CA GLN A 318 -5.92 -35.36 10.56
C GLN A 318 -5.42 -36.78 10.78
N ARG A 319 -4.99 -37.40 9.68
CA ARG A 319 -4.05 -38.52 9.70
C ARG A 319 -2.61 -37.99 9.82
N PHE A 320 -2.42 -36.90 10.58
CA PHE A 320 -1.14 -36.19 10.73
C PHE A 320 -0.14 -36.87 11.67
N GLU A 321 -0.39 -38.09 12.10
CA GLU A 321 0.58 -38.90 12.84
C GLU A 321 1.39 -39.73 11.82
N GLU A 322 2.72 -39.82 11.97
CA GLU A 322 3.63 -40.48 11.01
C GLU A 322 3.23 -41.92 10.61
N HIS A 323 2.42 -42.59 11.44
CA HIS A 323 1.93 -43.95 11.25
C HIS A 323 0.56 -44.07 10.54
N ARG A 324 0.01 -42.97 10.01
CA ARG A 324 -1.30 -42.94 9.33
C ARG A 324 -1.12 -42.68 7.83
N ASP A 325 -1.98 -43.29 7.01
CA ASP A 325 -1.85 -43.28 5.54
C ASP A 325 -1.94 -41.89 4.86
N VAL A 326 -2.24 -40.80 5.59
CA VAL A 326 -2.42 -39.44 5.03
C VAL A 326 -1.82 -38.39 5.98
N HIS A 327 -0.51 -38.50 6.21
CA HIS A 327 0.28 -37.57 7.02
C HIS A 327 0.86 -36.45 6.14
N ASP A 328 0.67 -35.19 6.54
CA ASP A 328 1.39 -34.05 5.97
C ASP A 328 2.66 -33.79 6.80
N PRO A 329 3.87 -34.03 6.26
CA PRO A 329 5.13 -33.82 6.99
C PRO A 329 5.50 -32.34 7.16
N LYS A 330 4.74 -31.41 6.55
CA LYS A 330 5.01 -29.97 6.62
C LYS A 330 4.49 -29.30 7.89
N VAL A 331 3.54 -29.90 8.62
CA VAL A 331 3.02 -29.31 9.88
C VAL A 331 4.00 -29.47 11.05
N PHE A 332 3.80 -28.69 12.11
CA PHE A 332 4.56 -28.82 13.36
C PHE A 332 4.23 -30.11 14.11
N LYS A 333 5.20 -30.65 14.85
CA LYS A 333 5.06 -31.90 15.62
C LYS A 333 4.08 -31.81 16.79
N ASN A 334 3.93 -30.63 17.41
CA ASN A 334 2.98 -30.36 18.50
C ASN A 334 1.84 -29.42 18.07
N GLU A 335 1.41 -29.55 16.82
CA GLU A 335 0.35 -28.74 16.22
C GLU A 335 -1.05 -29.01 16.80
N LEU A 336 -1.24 -30.13 17.47
CA LEU A 336 -2.55 -30.55 17.97
C LEU A 336 -2.72 -30.16 19.45
N LEU A 337 -3.94 -29.77 19.82
CA LEU A 337 -4.30 -29.46 21.20
C LEU A 337 -5.17 -30.61 21.75
N ARG A 338 -4.51 -31.62 22.34
CA ARG A 338 -5.07 -32.90 22.79
C ARG A 338 -5.12 -33.05 24.31
N ASN A 339 -4.54 -32.14 25.08
CA ASN A 339 -4.68 -32.03 26.55
C ASN A 339 -6.06 -31.52 27.00
N GLY A 340 -7.11 -31.91 26.27
CA GLY A 340 -8.49 -31.64 26.64
C GLY A 340 -9.04 -32.75 27.52
N ILE A 341 -9.80 -32.36 28.52
CA ILE A 341 -10.65 -33.28 29.29
C ILE A 341 -12.08 -32.75 29.24
N ASP A 342 -13.01 -33.62 28.84
CA ASP A 342 -14.42 -33.46 29.17
C ASP A 342 -14.70 -34.34 30.38
N GLU A 343 -14.64 -33.73 31.57
CA GLU A 343 -14.88 -34.39 32.87
C GLU A 343 -16.31 -34.98 32.94
N PHE A 344 -17.23 -34.48 32.10
CA PHE A 344 -18.65 -34.80 32.12
C PHE A 344 -19.08 -35.75 30.98
N GLY A 345 -18.27 -35.81 29.91
CA GLY A 345 -18.22 -36.86 28.89
C GLY A 345 -19.56 -37.45 28.48
N TYR A 346 -19.78 -38.72 28.81
CA TYR A 346 -21.04 -39.44 28.57
C TYR A 346 -21.50 -40.19 29.82
N ILE A 347 -22.80 -40.49 29.88
CA ILE A 347 -23.38 -41.28 30.98
C ILE A 347 -23.32 -42.77 30.60
N LYS A 348 -22.75 -43.59 31.49
CA LYS A 348 -22.75 -45.05 31.41
C LYS A 348 -23.29 -45.62 32.72
N GLU A 349 -24.32 -46.45 32.64
CA GLU A 349 -24.91 -47.13 33.82
C GLU A 349 -25.35 -46.14 34.94
N GLY A 350 -25.77 -44.94 34.56
CA GLY A 350 -26.15 -43.86 35.51
C GLY A 350 -24.96 -43.13 36.14
N GLN A 351 -23.73 -43.45 35.76
CA GLN A 351 -22.52 -42.74 36.21
C GLN A 351 -21.90 -41.93 35.07
N GLN A 352 -21.23 -40.84 35.44
CA GLN A 352 -20.54 -39.96 34.54
C GLN A 352 -19.16 -40.53 34.18
N VAL A 353 -18.86 -40.67 32.89
CA VAL A 353 -17.57 -41.16 32.40
C VAL A 353 -16.84 -40.01 31.73
N ALA A 354 -15.83 -39.49 32.43
CA ALA A 354 -14.89 -38.52 31.88
C ALA A 354 -14.18 -39.09 30.63
N THR A 355 -13.92 -38.23 29.65
CA THR A 355 -13.38 -38.63 28.35
C THR A 355 -12.36 -37.62 27.85
N LYS A 356 -11.44 -38.09 27.00
CA LYS A 356 -10.43 -37.23 26.39
C LYS A 356 -11.10 -36.32 25.36
N ALA A 357 -10.96 -35.02 25.57
CA ALA A 357 -11.35 -34.01 24.60
C ALA A 357 -10.14 -33.67 23.71
N ILE A 358 -10.38 -33.41 22.44
CA ILE A 358 -9.33 -33.14 21.45
C ILE A 358 -9.75 -31.93 20.62
N ASN A 359 -9.00 -30.84 20.58
CA ASN A 359 -9.30 -29.74 19.67
C ASN A 359 -8.52 -29.96 18.37
N ASN A 360 -9.03 -30.85 17.52
CA ASN A 360 -8.38 -31.22 16.26
C ASN A 360 -8.17 -30.00 15.34
N GLY A 361 -9.13 -29.07 15.30
CA GLY A 361 -9.00 -27.85 14.49
C GLY A 361 -8.02 -26.81 15.04
N SER A 362 -7.45 -27.03 16.23
CA SER A 362 -6.70 -26.02 17.00
C SER A 362 -7.44 -24.67 17.05
N TYR A 363 -8.77 -24.73 17.14
CA TYR A 363 -9.63 -23.57 17.09
C TYR A 363 -9.43 -22.71 18.34
N GLY A 364 -9.25 -21.39 18.15
CA GLY A 364 -8.95 -20.48 19.24
C GLY A 364 -7.52 -20.61 19.82
N THR A 365 -6.61 -21.31 19.15
CA THR A 365 -5.16 -21.26 19.44
C THR A 365 -4.55 -19.96 18.90
N ASP A 366 -3.69 -19.31 19.70
CA ASP A 366 -2.86 -18.18 19.23
C ASP A 366 -1.58 -18.73 18.60
N TYR A 367 -1.48 -18.72 17.27
CA TYR A 367 -0.19 -18.83 16.59
C TYR A 367 0.38 -17.44 16.42
N GLU A 368 1.52 -17.16 17.01
CA GLU A 368 2.19 -15.87 16.87
C GLU A 368 3.64 -16.14 16.47
N PHE A 369 3.95 -15.78 15.23
CA PHE A 369 5.23 -16.02 14.59
C PHE A 369 6.01 -14.72 14.51
N THR A 370 7.21 -14.72 15.10
CA THR A 370 8.18 -13.66 14.91
C THR A 370 8.90 -13.92 13.59
N LEU A 371 8.75 -13.03 12.63
CA LEU A 371 9.35 -13.10 11.31
C LEU A 371 10.50 -12.10 11.24
N GLU A 372 11.73 -12.59 11.31
CA GLU A 372 12.95 -11.81 11.07
C GLU A 372 13.18 -11.73 9.56
N LEU A 373 12.51 -10.76 8.92
CA LEU A 373 12.50 -10.57 7.48
C LEU A 373 13.68 -9.73 7.04
N THR A 374 14.42 -10.17 6.02
CA THR A 374 15.46 -9.39 5.36
C THR A 374 15.10 -9.15 3.89
N GLY A 375 14.91 -7.88 3.55
CA GLY A 375 14.55 -7.44 2.20
C GLY A 375 13.03 -7.48 1.91
N PRO A 376 12.63 -6.93 0.75
CA PRO A 376 11.22 -6.81 0.38
C PRO A 376 10.52 -8.17 0.34
N THR A 377 9.47 -8.30 1.14
CA THR A 377 8.80 -9.58 1.38
C THR A 377 7.30 -9.48 1.13
N VAL A 378 6.77 -10.46 0.42
CA VAL A 378 5.33 -10.70 0.28
C VAL A 378 4.92 -11.79 1.25
N ILE A 379 3.95 -11.49 2.11
CA ILE A 379 3.29 -12.49 2.96
C ILE A 379 1.96 -12.83 2.30
N ALA A 380 1.79 -14.07 1.88
CA ALA A 380 0.56 -14.58 1.27
C ALA A 380 -0.02 -15.73 2.10
N LEU A 381 -1.30 -16.02 1.93
CA LEU A 381 -1.98 -17.16 2.54
C LEU A 381 -2.50 -18.09 1.44
N GLN A 382 -2.27 -19.38 1.60
CA GLN A 382 -2.83 -20.42 0.74
C GLN A 382 -4.05 -21.06 1.41
N GLU A 383 -5.14 -21.22 0.66
CA GLU A 383 -6.29 -22.04 1.06
C GLU A 383 -5.89 -23.52 1.14
N ALA A 384 -6.75 -24.35 1.75
CA ALA A 384 -6.42 -25.75 1.98
C ALA A 384 -6.42 -26.61 0.71
N GLU A 385 -5.35 -27.38 0.51
CA GLU A 385 -5.29 -28.42 -0.53
C GLU A 385 -6.03 -29.69 -0.08
N PRO A 386 -6.57 -30.51 -1.02
CA PRO A 386 -7.21 -31.78 -0.69
C PRO A 386 -6.18 -32.78 -0.17
N LEU A 387 -6.36 -33.25 1.06
CA LEU A 387 -5.47 -34.25 1.66
C LEU A 387 -5.70 -35.68 1.13
N HIS A 388 -6.83 -35.97 0.48
CA HIS A 388 -7.11 -37.31 -0.05
C HIS A 388 -6.64 -37.45 -1.52
N PRO A 389 -5.73 -38.40 -1.83
CA PRO A 389 -5.27 -38.62 -3.20
C PRO A 389 -6.24 -39.42 -4.08
N ASP A 390 -7.20 -40.15 -3.49
CA ASP A 390 -8.12 -41.05 -4.22
C ASP A 390 -9.60 -40.61 -4.11
N ASP A 391 -10.22 -40.25 -5.25
CA ASP A 391 -11.65 -40.13 -5.62
C ASP A 391 -12.69 -39.52 -4.65
N ASN A 392 -12.34 -39.19 -3.40
CA ASN A 392 -13.25 -38.64 -2.41
C ASN A 392 -13.37 -37.13 -2.58
N LYS A 393 -14.58 -36.69 -2.92
CA LYS A 393 -14.97 -35.30 -3.05
C LYS A 393 -14.58 -34.45 -1.81
N PRO A 394 -13.77 -33.38 -1.95
CA PRO A 394 -13.43 -32.47 -0.85
C PRO A 394 -14.69 -31.83 -0.24
N PHE A 395 -14.63 -31.43 1.04
CA PHE A 395 -15.78 -30.80 1.70
C PHE A 395 -16.22 -29.52 0.98
N VAL A 396 -17.53 -29.28 0.94
CA VAL A 396 -18.10 -28.07 0.31
C VAL A 396 -17.47 -26.79 0.89
N ASP A 397 -17.22 -26.77 2.20
CA ASP A 397 -16.63 -25.65 2.94
C ASP A 397 -15.23 -25.25 2.44
N MET A 398 -14.49 -26.18 1.82
CA MET A 398 -13.19 -25.89 1.22
C MET A 398 -13.27 -24.96 0.00
N TYR A 399 -14.45 -24.78 -0.60
CA TYR A 399 -14.68 -23.89 -1.74
C TYR A 399 -15.29 -22.52 -1.35
N ASN A 400 -15.38 -22.22 -0.05
CA ASN A 400 -15.75 -20.90 0.50
C ASN A 400 -15.03 -20.70 1.85
N GLN A 401 -13.70 -20.69 1.81
CA GLN A 401 -12.85 -20.49 2.97
C GLN A 401 -12.61 -19.01 3.26
N PHE A 402 -12.30 -18.72 4.51
CA PHE A 402 -11.87 -17.41 4.97
C PHE A 402 -10.75 -17.63 5.99
N LEU A 403 -9.73 -16.79 5.96
CA LEU A 403 -8.63 -16.81 6.92
C LEU A 403 -8.27 -15.38 7.36
N THR A 404 -8.31 -15.15 8.67
CA THR A 404 -7.94 -13.87 9.29
C THR A 404 -6.56 -13.94 9.92
N VAL A 405 -5.71 -12.97 9.59
CA VAL A 405 -4.37 -12.76 10.16
C VAL A 405 -4.20 -11.32 10.63
N MET A 406 -3.24 -11.09 11.51
CA MET A 406 -2.85 -9.77 11.99
C MET A 406 -1.33 -9.65 11.97
N LEU A 407 -0.81 -8.61 11.31
CA LEU A 407 0.60 -8.25 11.33
C LEU A 407 0.82 -7.09 12.30
N ASP A 408 1.86 -7.18 13.11
CA ASP A 408 2.33 -6.18 14.07
C ASP A 408 1.19 -5.60 14.93
N LYS A 409 0.84 -6.29 16.02
CA LYS A 409 -0.32 -6.01 16.90
C LYS A 409 -0.54 -4.52 17.20
N GLU A 410 0.53 -3.77 17.48
CA GLU A 410 0.48 -2.32 17.77
C GLU A 410 -0.08 -1.48 16.61
N THR A 411 0.14 -1.92 15.37
CA THR A 411 -0.33 -1.25 14.15
C THR A 411 -1.73 -1.69 13.70
N SER A 412 -2.30 -2.74 14.33
CA SER A 412 -3.63 -3.29 14.01
C SER A 412 -3.86 -3.61 12.52
N LYS A 413 -2.82 -4.05 11.78
CA LYS A 413 -2.94 -4.47 10.37
C LYS A 413 -3.62 -5.84 10.26
N ILE A 414 -4.92 -5.88 10.52
CA ILE A 414 -5.74 -7.09 10.37
C ILE A 414 -6.11 -7.27 8.89
N ARG A 415 -6.09 -8.51 8.41
CA ARG A 415 -6.52 -8.90 7.06
C ARG A 415 -7.36 -10.16 7.13
N THR A 416 -8.52 -10.15 6.47
CA THR A 416 -9.36 -11.33 6.24
C THR A 416 -9.34 -11.64 4.76
N LEU A 417 -8.75 -12.76 4.37
CA LEU A 417 -8.73 -13.22 2.98
C LEU A 417 -9.81 -14.27 2.76
N ARG A 418 -10.68 -14.06 1.77
CA ARG A 418 -11.70 -15.01 1.34
C ARG A 418 -11.26 -15.76 0.09
N PHE A 419 -11.43 -17.07 0.10
CA PHE A 419 -11.23 -17.96 -1.02
C PHE A 419 -12.58 -18.63 -1.33
N LYS A 420 -13.31 -18.05 -2.28
CA LYS A 420 -14.61 -18.56 -2.73
C LYS A 420 -14.51 -18.93 -4.20
N ASP A 421 -14.92 -20.15 -4.51
CA ASP A 421 -15.02 -20.61 -5.89
C ASP A 421 -16.17 -19.88 -6.62
N PRO A 422 -15.97 -19.31 -7.82
CA PRO A 422 -17.03 -18.68 -8.59
C PRO A 422 -18.21 -19.62 -8.86
N ASN A 423 -17.93 -20.91 -9.01
CA ASN A 423 -18.87 -21.99 -9.28
C ASN A 423 -19.30 -22.74 -8.00
N TYR A 424 -19.04 -22.19 -6.79
CA TYR A 424 -19.42 -22.77 -5.49
C TYR A 424 -20.88 -23.28 -5.45
N HIS A 425 -21.79 -22.51 -6.04
CA HIS A 425 -23.22 -22.82 -6.14
C HIS A 425 -23.52 -24.13 -6.93
N LEU A 426 -22.59 -24.61 -7.75
CA LEU A 426 -22.68 -25.85 -8.52
C LEU A 426 -22.17 -27.08 -7.77
N TYR A 427 -21.62 -26.95 -6.55
CA TYR A 427 -20.95 -28.06 -5.84
C TYR A 427 -21.75 -29.36 -5.84
N TYR A 428 -23.08 -29.32 -5.58
CA TYR A 428 -23.92 -30.53 -5.58
C TYR A 428 -24.53 -30.91 -6.94
N SER A 429 -24.54 -30.02 -7.93
CA SER A 429 -25.23 -30.22 -9.22
C SER A 429 -24.30 -30.47 -10.40
N ASN A 430 -23.09 -29.90 -10.39
CA ASN A 430 -22.06 -30.09 -11.41
C ASN A 430 -20.67 -29.81 -10.81
N PHE A 431 -20.10 -30.84 -10.16
CA PHE A 431 -18.84 -30.69 -9.42
C PHE A 431 -17.64 -30.39 -10.32
N ASP A 432 -17.62 -30.92 -11.54
CA ASP A 432 -16.51 -30.78 -12.51
C ASP A 432 -16.34 -29.34 -13.04
N ARG A 433 -17.18 -28.40 -12.59
CA ARG A 433 -17.11 -26.97 -12.88
C ARG A 433 -16.37 -26.15 -11.83
N LEU A 434 -16.08 -26.70 -10.65
CA LEU A 434 -15.33 -26.00 -9.62
C LEU A 434 -13.84 -25.99 -9.97
N GLU A 435 -13.14 -24.93 -9.60
CA GLU A 435 -11.71 -24.80 -9.86
C GLU A 435 -10.90 -25.64 -8.85
N PRO A 436 -9.67 -26.06 -9.18
CA PRO A 436 -8.80 -26.72 -8.21
C PRO A 436 -8.58 -25.87 -6.95
N LEU A 437 -8.59 -26.54 -5.80
CA LEU A 437 -8.25 -25.97 -4.50
C LEU A 437 -6.72 -25.76 -4.35
N GLY A 438 -6.34 -24.91 -3.42
CA GLY A 438 -4.95 -24.59 -3.09
C GLY A 438 -4.47 -23.24 -3.62
N LYS A 439 -5.39 -22.32 -3.95
CA LYS A 439 -5.09 -20.95 -4.39
C LYS A 439 -4.42 -20.16 -3.27
N ALA A 440 -3.45 -19.31 -3.62
CA ALA A 440 -2.83 -18.37 -2.69
C ALA A 440 -3.23 -16.92 -2.98
N LYS A 441 -3.37 -16.11 -1.93
CA LYS A 441 -3.66 -14.68 -2.00
C LYS A 441 -2.71 -13.87 -1.13
N VAL A 442 -2.29 -12.71 -1.62
CA VAL A 442 -1.41 -11.79 -0.89
C VAL A 442 -2.15 -11.17 0.29
N ALA A 443 -1.59 -11.29 1.50
CA ALA A 443 -2.09 -10.65 2.71
C ALA A 443 -1.40 -9.30 2.96
N TYR A 444 -0.07 -9.27 2.81
CA TYR A 444 0.76 -8.08 3.08
C TYR A 444 1.90 -7.97 2.07
N VAL A 445 2.24 -6.73 1.73
CA VAL A 445 3.41 -6.36 0.93
C VAL A 445 4.31 -5.47 1.79
N LEU A 446 5.57 -5.88 1.98
CA LEU A 446 6.53 -5.19 2.84
C LEU A 446 7.71 -4.72 1.98
N ASP A 447 7.68 -3.45 1.55
CA ASP A 447 8.67 -2.87 0.61
C ASP A 447 10.03 -2.49 1.24
N ASP A 448 10.21 -2.60 2.56
CA ASP A 448 11.37 -2.02 3.26
C ASP A 448 12.60 -2.95 3.23
N VAL A 449 13.71 -2.44 2.69
CA VAL A 449 14.95 -3.18 2.39
C VAL A 449 15.89 -3.38 3.60
N SER A 450 15.39 -3.25 4.84
CA SER A 450 16.16 -3.45 6.06
C SER A 450 15.72 -4.71 6.83
N THR A 451 16.65 -5.39 7.52
CA THR A 451 16.29 -6.54 8.38
C THR A 451 15.38 -6.06 9.51
N ARG A 452 14.16 -6.62 9.60
CA ARG A 452 13.15 -6.24 10.59
C ARG A 452 12.41 -7.44 11.15
N SER A 453 12.17 -7.38 12.46
CA SER A 453 11.29 -8.28 13.17
C SER A 453 9.84 -7.84 13.00
N HIS A 454 8.98 -8.72 12.50
CA HIS A 454 7.54 -8.55 12.40
C HIS A 454 6.82 -9.64 13.20
N THR A 455 5.65 -9.34 13.76
CA THR A 455 4.86 -10.33 14.50
C THR A 455 3.59 -10.66 13.74
N LEU A 456 3.51 -11.86 13.16
CA LEU A 456 2.32 -12.37 12.48
C LEU A 456 1.51 -13.24 13.44
N THR A 457 0.32 -12.78 13.82
CA THR A 457 -0.67 -13.58 14.55
C THR A 457 -1.64 -14.24 13.57
N VAL A 458 -1.78 -15.56 13.68
CA VAL A 458 -2.76 -16.38 12.96
C VAL A 458 -3.65 -17.09 13.96
N MET A 459 -4.95 -17.15 13.69
CA MET A 459 -5.89 -17.91 14.49
C MET A 459 -6.92 -18.56 13.58
N LEU A 460 -7.17 -19.85 13.79
CA LEU A 460 -8.13 -20.61 13.03
C LEU A 460 -9.53 -20.46 13.64
N PRO A 461 -10.51 -19.88 12.91
CA PRO A 461 -11.89 -19.82 13.36
C PRO A 461 -12.55 -21.20 13.34
N PRO A 462 -13.63 -21.40 14.13
CA PRO A 462 -14.50 -22.56 14.00
C PRO A 462 -14.92 -22.80 12.54
N ASN A 463 -15.07 -24.07 12.17
CA ASN A 463 -15.44 -24.52 10.83
C ASN A 463 -14.44 -24.11 9.72
N SER A 464 -13.16 -24.01 10.07
CA SER A 464 -12.05 -23.88 9.13
C SER A 464 -11.42 -25.24 8.81
N TYR A 465 -11.18 -25.50 7.52
CA TYR A 465 -10.67 -26.78 7.01
C TYR A 465 -9.27 -26.58 6.44
N GLY A 466 -8.28 -27.33 6.91
CA GLY A 466 -6.86 -27.12 6.60
C GLY A 466 -6.14 -28.40 6.14
N PRO A 467 -4.80 -28.37 6.02
CA PRO A 467 -3.90 -27.31 6.48
C PRO A 467 -3.96 -26.02 5.65
N PHE A 468 -3.47 -24.92 6.22
CA PHE A 468 -3.27 -23.64 5.55
C PHE A 468 -1.78 -23.29 5.53
N ASN A 469 -1.30 -22.64 4.47
CA ASN A 469 0.09 -22.17 4.41
C ASN A 469 0.14 -20.65 4.54
N VAL A 470 0.97 -20.15 5.46
CA VAL A 470 1.55 -18.80 5.34
C VAL A 470 2.76 -18.91 4.42
N LEU A 471 2.73 -18.20 3.31
CA LEU A 471 3.81 -18.15 2.32
C LEU A 471 4.63 -16.88 2.56
N LEU A 472 5.95 -17.02 2.58
CA LEU A 472 6.91 -15.92 2.55
C LEU A 472 7.59 -15.96 1.18
N LEU A 473 7.48 -14.89 0.43
CA LEU A 473 7.90 -14.81 -0.97
C LEU A 473 8.73 -13.54 -1.22
N PRO A 474 9.68 -13.54 -2.18
CA PRO A 474 10.28 -12.31 -2.67
C PRO A 474 9.22 -11.41 -3.34
N LEU A 475 9.46 -10.10 -3.38
CA LEU A 475 8.56 -9.15 -4.06
C LEU A 475 8.55 -9.31 -5.58
N SER A 476 9.67 -9.78 -6.16
CA SER A 476 9.76 -10.15 -7.58
C SER A 476 10.63 -11.40 -7.80
N GLU A 477 10.39 -12.15 -8.87
CA GLU A 477 11.10 -13.42 -9.16
C GLU A 477 12.61 -13.26 -9.36
N ASN A 478 13.06 -12.06 -9.74
CA ASN A 478 14.47 -11.73 -9.96
C ASN A 478 15.03 -10.78 -8.90
N GLN A 479 14.42 -10.73 -7.71
CA GLN A 479 14.84 -9.85 -6.61
C GLN A 479 16.28 -10.16 -6.16
N GLN A 480 17.20 -9.24 -6.45
CA GLN A 480 18.62 -9.34 -6.08
C GLN A 480 18.94 -8.46 -4.88
N ARG A 481 19.86 -8.93 -4.03
CA ARG A 481 20.34 -8.16 -2.87
C ARG A 481 20.98 -6.85 -3.36
N PRO A 482 20.57 -5.68 -2.83
CA PRO A 482 21.17 -4.40 -3.20
C PRO A 482 22.69 -4.44 -3.04
N VAL A 483 23.39 -4.02 -4.08
CA VAL A 483 24.86 -4.06 -4.13
C VAL A 483 25.43 -2.92 -3.30
N SER A 484 25.75 -3.22 -2.04
CA SER A 484 26.30 -2.25 -1.08
C SER A 484 27.69 -1.77 -1.48
N ILE A 485 27.92 -0.46 -1.34
CA ILE A 485 29.21 0.18 -1.59
C ILE A 485 30.22 -0.25 -0.52
N SER A 486 31.23 -1.02 -0.93
CA SER A 486 32.35 -1.46 -0.07
C SER A 486 33.55 -0.51 -0.14
N SER A 487 33.67 0.29 -1.20
CA SER A 487 34.66 1.36 -1.30
C SER A 487 34.10 2.55 -2.09
N PHE A 488 34.44 3.76 -1.67
CA PHE A 488 33.97 5.01 -2.25
C PHE A 488 35.12 6.03 -2.18
N ASN A 489 35.94 6.10 -3.22
CA ASN A 489 37.16 6.89 -3.25
C ASN A 489 37.10 7.93 -4.36
N VAL A 490 37.48 9.18 -4.06
CA VAL A 490 37.77 10.16 -5.10
C VAL A 490 39.15 9.88 -5.70
N VAL A 491 39.23 9.91 -7.03
CA VAL A 491 40.46 9.65 -7.78
C VAL A 491 40.64 10.73 -8.86
N PRO A 492 41.83 11.35 -8.97
CA PRO A 492 42.96 11.27 -8.01
C PRO A 492 42.62 11.91 -6.65
N ASP A 493 43.26 11.42 -5.59
CA ASP A 493 43.14 11.95 -4.22
C ASP A 493 44.04 13.17 -3.97
N GLN A 494 45.03 13.41 -4.84
CA GLN A 494 45.84 14.63 -4.88
C GLN A 494 45.93 15.20 -6.30
N VAL A 495 45.73 16.51 -6.44
CA VAL A 495 45.80 17.26 -7.70
C VAL A 495 46.72 18.46 -7.58
N SER A 496 47.65 18.62 -8.53
CA SER A 496 48.42 19.84 -8.71
C SER A 496 48.01 20.54 -10.01
N LEU A 497 47.50 21.76 -9.88
CA LEU A 497 47.14 22.65 -10.98
C LEU A 497 48.22 23.73 -11.17
N LEU A 498 48.24 24.35 -12.34
CA LEU A 498 49.04 25.53 -12.63
C LEU A 498 48.10 26.67 -13.01
N LEU A 499 48.19 27.79 -12.28
CA LEU A 499 47.82 29.07 -12.87
C LEU A 499 48.93 29.49 -13.83
N ASP A 500 48.79 30.65 -14.44
CA ASP A 500 49.86 31.33 -15.14
C ASP A 500 49.91 32.81 -14.73
N GLY A 501 50.82 33.61 -15.30
CA GLY A 501 51.32 34.87 -14.73
C GLY A 501 50.29 35.98 -14.41
N VAL A 502 49.02 35.78 -14.76
CA VAL A 502 47.91 36.72 -14.54
C VAL A 502 46.91 36.22 -13.49
N GLY A 503 47.14 35.07 -12.85
CA GLY A 503 46.25 34.52 -11.81
C GLY A 503 44.94 33.93 -12.35
N ARG A 504 44.80 33.82 -13.67
CA ARG A 504 43.99 32.76 -14.30
C ARG A 504 44.94 31.61 -14.62
N GLY A 505 44.37 30.43 -14.83
CA GLY A 505 45.15 29.25 -15.16
C GLY A 505 44.78 28.70 -16.51
N GLN A 506 45.81 28.38 -17.28
CA GLN A 506 45.78 27.40 -18.34
C GLN A 506 44.90 26.22 -17.90
N GLN A 507 43.81 25.96 -18.63
CA GLN A 507 42.83 24.93 -18.28
C GLN A 507 43.42 23.52 -18.44
N THR A 508 44.24 23.12 -17.47
CA THR A 508 44.43 21.72 -17.12
C THR A 508 43.14 21.25 -16.46
N SER A 509 42.15 20.92 -17.29
CA SER A 509 40.85 20.35 -16.91
C SER A 509 41.06 19.02 -16.18
N THR A 510 41.37 19.08 -14.89
CA THR A 510 41.53 17.89 -14.05
C THR A 510 40.17 17.53 -13.47
N LYS A 511 39.59 16.46 -14.02
CA LYS A 511 38.33 15.89 -13.55
C LYS A 511 38.61 14.91 -12.43
N LEU A 512 38.03 15.17 -11.25
CA LEU A 512 37.91 14.16 -10.21
C LEU A 512 36.81 13.17 -10.59
N SER A 513 37.09 11.89 -10.42
CA SER A 513 36.13 10.80 -10.56
C SER A 513 35.90 10.13 -9.21
N VAL A 514 34.81 9.37 -9.07
CA VAL A 514 34.60 8.50 -7.90
C VAL A 514 34.76 7.06 -8.35
N GLU A 515 35.72 6.36 -7.76
CA GLU A 515 35.80 4.90 -7.84
C GLU A 515 34.89 4.31 -6.76
N ILE A 516 33.89 3.57 -7.22
CA ILE A 516 32.90 2.88 -6.40
C ILE A 516 33.13 1.39 -6.58
N MET A 517 33.27 0.67 -5.46
CA MET A 517 33.41 -0.78 -5.47
C MET A 517 32.24 -1.44 -4.74
N PRO A 518 31.69 -2.54 -5.28
CA PRO A 518 31.89 -3.02 -6.66
C PRO A 518 31.29 -2.03 -7.68
N LYS A 519 31.67 -2.11 -8.95
CA LYS A 519 31.32 -1.11 -9.99
C LYS A 519 29.83 -1.06 -10.31
N GLU A 520 29.13 -2.13 -9.99
CA GLU A 520 27.71 -2.36 -10.19
C GLU A 520 26.86 -1.70 -9.08
N ALA A 521 27.48 -1.18 -8.01
CA ALA A 521 26.79 -0.45 -6.94
C ALA A 521 26.29 0.92 -7.43
N PRO A 522 24.97 1.18 -7.44
CA PRO A 522 24.43 2.45 -7.91
C PRO A 522 24.68 3.56 -6.89
N ALA A 523 25.34 4.65 -7.30
CA ALA A 523 25.40 5.87 -6.50
C ALA A 523 25.34 7.12 -7.36
N LYS A 524 24.45 8.04 -7.00
CA LYS A 524 24.62 9.46 -7.29
C LYS A 524 25.53 10.10 -6.24
N VAL A 525 26.26 11.13 -6.66
CA VAL A 525 27.25 11.82 -5.82
C VAL A 525 27.05 13.32 -5.85
N ILE A 526 27.41 13.97 -4.74
CA ILE A 526 27.34 15.41 -4.51
C ILE A 526 28.75 15.89 -4.18
N TRP A 527 29.22 16.90 -4.91
CA TRP A 527 30.56 17.49 -4.76
C TRP A 527 30.51 18.83 -4.01
N SER A 528 31.55 19.13 -3.23
CA SER A 528 31.73 20.43 -2.59
C SER A 528 33.20 20.79 -2.39
N SER A 529 33.51 22.09 -2.30
CA SER A 529 34.84 22.63 -1.97
C SER A 529 34.80 23.33 -0.62
N ASN A 530 35.82 23.13 0.22
CA ASN A 530 35.95 23.89 1.47
C ASN A 530 36.53 25.31 1.27
N ARG A 531 37.11 25.59 0.10
CA ARG A 531 37.73 26.87 -0.29
C ARG A 531 37.37 27.19 -1.75
N PRO A 532 36.10 27.51 -2.05
CA PRO A 532 35.65 27.85 -3.39
C PRO A 532 36.32 29.11 -3.96
N ASP A 533 36.92 29.94 -3.10
CA ASP A 533 37.77 31.08 -3.46
C ASP A 533 39.13 30.68 -4.06
N ILE A 534 39.59 29.44 -3.82
CA ILE A 534 40.82 28.87 -4.39
C ILE A 534 40.49 27.93 -5.54
N VAL A 535 39.51 27.03 -5.36
CA VAL A 535 39.09 26.06 -6.39
C VAL A 535 37.62 25.67 -6.21
N THR A 536 36.84 25.69 -7.29
CA THR A 536 35.47 25.18 -7.34
C THR A 536 35.41 23.81 -8.01
N VAL A 537 34.38 23.03 -7.68
CA VAL A 537 34.08 21.73 -8.30
C VAL A 537 32.64 21.70 -8.84
N SER A 538 32.45 21.13 -10.03
CA SER A 538 31.13 20.96 -10.66
C SER A 538 30.40 19.69 -10.20
N SER A 539 29.13 19.53 -10.58
CA SER A 539 28.35 18.32 -10.33
C SER A 539 28.92 17.06 -11.01
N ASP A 540 29.71 17.21 -12.08
CA ASP A 540 30.38 16.11 -12.77
C ASP A 540 31.84 15.90 -12.32
N GLY A 541 32.33 16.64 -11.31
CA GLY A 541 33.67 16.47 -10.72
C GLY A 541 34.79 17.29 -11.38
N GLN A 542 34.49 18.22 -12.29
CA GLN A 542 35.50 19.09 -12.91
C GLN A 542 35.99 20.15 -11.92
N LEU A 543 37.31 20.35 -11.85
CA LEU A 543 37.95 21.38 -11.03
C LEU A 543 38.23 22.66 -11.82
N GLN A 544 38.05 23.81 -11.17
CA GLN A 544 38.42 25.11 -11.70
C GLN A 544 39.16 25.92 -10.63
N ALA A 545 40.46 26.20 -10.87
CA ALA A 545 41.28 27.01 -9.99
C ALA A 545 41.08 28.52 -10.22
N HIS A 546 41.07 29.28 -9.14
CA HIS A 546 40.85 30.73 -9.10
C HIS A 546 41.98 31.51 -8.42
N ALA A 547 42.77 30.86 -7.55
CA ALA A 547 43.88 31.49 -6.84
C ALA A 547 45.00 30.49 -6.47
N VAL A 548 46.21 30.99 -6.23
CA VAL A 548 47.34 30.21 -5.70
C VAL A 548 47.02 29.83 -4.25
N GLY A 549 47.01 28.54 -3.93
CA GLY A 549 46.72 28.04 -2.59
C GLY A 549 46.41 26.55 -2.56
N GLU A 550 45.87 26.10 -1.43
CA GLU A 550 45.46 24.71 -1.18
C GLU A 550 43.98 24.64 -0.76
N ALA A 551 43.30 23.56 -1.18
CA ALA A 551 41.90 23.30 -0.86
C ALA A 551 41.59 21.79 -0.75
N ILE A 552 40.46 21.47 -0.13
CA ILE A 552 39.92 20.11 -0.05
C ILE A 552 38.57 20.06 -0.76
N ILE A 553 38.49 19.16 -1.74
CA ILE A 553 37.26 18.79 -2.42
C ILE A 553 36.68 17.57 -1.74
N THR A 554 35.40 17.61 -1.37
CA THR A 554 34.67 16.49 -0.77
C THR A 554 33.63 15.97 -1.75
N VAL A 555 33.54 14.65 -1.88
CA VAL A 555 32.43 13.96 -2.55
C VAL A 555 31.65 13.13 -1.55
N THR A 556 30.32 13.15 -1.66
CA THR A 556 29.38 12.49 -0.75
C THR A 556 28.33 11.74 -1.56
N SER A 557 27.92 10.53 -1.15
CA SER A 557 26.78 9.83 -1.77
C SER A 557 25.47 10.59 -1.55
N GLU A 558 24.48 10.47 -2.45
CA GLU A 558 23.18 11.18 -2.34
C GLU A 558 22.44 10.85 -1.01
N ASP A 559 22.65 9.64 -0.45
CA ASP A 559 22.11 9.23 0.85
C ASP A 559 22.93 9.72 2.08
N GLY A 560 24.04 10.42 1.84
CA GLY A 560 24.92 11.00 2.85
C GLY A 560 25.87 10.04 3.58
N LYS A 561 25.78 8.72 3.34
CA LYS A 561 26.49 7.70 4.13
C LYS A 561 27.97 7.51 3.77
N HIS A 562 28.34 7.71 2.52
CA HIS A 562 29.71 7.54 2.04
C HIS A 562 30.33 8.88 1.65
N LYS A 563 31.59 9.11 2.05
CA LYS A 563 32.32 10.36 1.80
C LYS A 563 33.78 10.08 1.48
N SER A 564 34.34 10.86 0.56
CA SER A 564 35.76 10.85 0.21
C SER A 564 36.26 12.26 -0.08
N THR A 565 37.57 12.49 0.01
CA THR A 565 38.16 13.83 -0.10
C THR A 565 39.47 13.83 -0.89
N ALA A 566 39.63 14.83 -1.78
CA ALA A 566 40.85 15.07 -2.54
C ALA A 566 41.49 16.40 -2.16
N GLN A 567 42.83 16.47 -2.13
CA GLN A 567 43.60 17.70 -1.93
C GLN A 567 43.98 18.34 -3.27
N VAL A 568 43.92 19.67 -3.37
CA VAL A 568 44.23 20.42 -4.59
C VAL A 568 45.17 21.59 -4.30
N SER A 569 46.27 21.73 -5.06
CA SER A 569 47.31 22.78 -4.93
C SER A 569 47.60 23.48 -6.27
N VAL A 570 48.04 24.76 -6.30
CA VAL A 570 48.02 25.61 -7.54
C VAL A 570 49.27 26.54 -7.75
N HIS A 571 49.89 26.61 -8.96
CA HIS A 571 51.21 27.31 -9.24
C HIS A 571 51.27 28.26 -10.50
N SER A 572 52.37 28.48 -11.30
CA SER A 572 52.50 29.57 -12.36
C SER A 572 53.47 29.35 -13.59
N ARG A 573 53.32 30.05 -14.77
CA ARG A 573 54.16 29.98 -16.04
C ARG A 573 53.96 31.14 -17.11
N VAL A 574 54.73 31.23 -18.25
CA VAL A 574 54.74 32.31 -19.34
C VAL A 574 55.20 31.85 -20.79
N VAL A 575 54.63 32.37 -21.93
CA VAL A 575 54.98 32.19 -23.41
C VAL A 575 54.55 33.44 -24.29
N PRO A 576 54.95 33.68 -25.59
CA PRO A 576 54.58 34.88 -26.42
C PRO A 576 53.61 34.69 -27.64
N ALA A 577 53.12 35.79 -28.26
CA ALA A 577 51.96 35.86 -29.20
C ALA A 577 52.21 35.95 -30.72
N GLU A 578 51.21 35.54 -31.51
CA GLU A 578 51.18 35.55 -33.00
C GLU A 578 49.92 36.17 -33.65
N SER A 579 48.72 36.07 -33.06
CA SER A 579 47.48 36.66 -33.62
C SER A 579 46.42 37.00 -32.57
N ILE A 580 45.39 37.80 -32.91
CA ILE A 580 44.26 38.14 -32.02
C ILE A 580 42.92 38.06 -32.78
N TYR A 581 41.87 37.57 -32.12
CA TYR A 581 40.49 37.55 -32.64
C TYR A 581 39.47 37.85 -31.54
N LEU A 582 38.24 38.21 -31.93
CA LEU A 582 37.11 38.40 -31.02
C LEU A 582 36.14 37.21 -31.09
N ASN A 583 35.53 36.85 -29.96
CA ASN A 583 34.52 35.80 -29.89
C ASN A 583 33.23 36.11 -30.66
N ARG A 584 32.98 37.37 -31.02
CA ARG A 584 31.81 37.84 -31.78
C ARG A 584 32.20 39.02 -32.66
N GLU A 585 31.78 39.01 -33.93
CA GLU A 585 31.92 40.16 -34.84
C GLU A 585 30.83 41.22 -34.62
N ARG A 586 29.75 40.88 -33.90
CA ARG A 586 28.62 41.78 -33.61
C ARG A 586 28.11 41.60 -32.18
N LEU A 587 27.67 42.71 -31.59
CA LEU A 587 27.06 42.76 -30.26
C LEU A 587 25.78 43.60 -30.32
N GLN A 588 24.74 43.18 -29.61
CA GLN A 588 23.55 44.01 -29.37
C GLN A 588 23.43 44.29 -27.88
N LEU A 589 23.29 45.57 -27.55
CA LEU A 589 23.11 46.09 -26.20
C LEU A 589 21.82 46.90 -26.14
N THR A 590 21.31 47.09 -24.94
CA THR A 590 20.29 48.09 -24.63
C THR A 590 20.95 49.29 -23.93
N VAL A 591 20.39 50.51 -24.09
CA VAL A 591 20.85 51.70 -23.34
C VAL A 591 20.74 51.44 -21.84
N ASP A 592 21.83 51.68 -21.11
CA ASP A 592 21.98 51.51 -19.66
C ASP A 592 21.83 50.08 -19.10
N ASP A 593 21.80 49.09 -19.99
CA ASP A 593 21.75 47.66 -19.68
C ASP A 593 23.06 47.13 -19.04
N GLU A 594 23.02 45.91 -18.51
CA GLU A 594 24.21 45.24 -17.99
C GLU A 594 25.27 45.03 -19.08
N THR A 595 26.54 45.16 -18.70
CA THR A 595 27.64 45.17 -19.65
C THR A 595 27.92 43.77 -20.21
N GLN A 596 27.85 43.59 -21.53
CA GLN A 596 28.20 42.32 -22.15
C GLN A 596 29.68 42.27 -22.55
N GLN A 597 30.34 41.14 -22.31
CA GLN A 597 31.76 40.98 -22.59
C GLN A 597 32.02 40.53 -24.04
N LEU A 598 32.83 41.31 -24.76
CA LEU A 598 33.60 40.79 -25.90
C LEU A 598 34.87 40.14 -25.34
N ILE A 599 35.14 38.92 -25.77
CA ILE A 599 36.35 38.19 -25.38
C ILE A 599 37.31 38.27 -26.55
N ALA A 600 38.47 38.88 -26.31
CA ALA A 600 39.60 38.83 -27.21
C ALA A 600 40.49 37.64 -26.84
N SER A 601 40.77 36.79 -27.82
CA SER A 601 41.65 35.63 -27.68
C SER A 601 42.90 35.86 -28.53
N ILE A 602 44.06 35.66 -27.91
CA ILE A 602 45.35 35.70 -28.58
C ILE A 602 45.80 34.26 -28.85
N LEU A 603 46.42 34.01 -30.00
CA LEU A 603 47.06 32.73 -30.32
C LEU A 603 48.58 32.91 -30.50
N PRO A 604 49.39 31.87 -30.20
CA PRO A 604 49.00 30.65 -29.49
C PRO A 604 48.53 30.97 -28.04
N GLU A 605 47.64 30.16 -27.45
CA GLU A 605 46.90 30.53 -26.23
C GLU A 605 47.81 30.79 -25.01
N GLU A 606 49.00 30.20 -25.01
CA GLU A 606 50.02 30.38 -23.97
C GLU A 606 50.62 31.80 -23.93
N ALA A 607 50.35 32.61 -24.96
CA ALA A 607 50.86 33.95 -25.15
C ALA A 607 50.35 34.99 -24.14
N GLN A 608 51.20 35.40 -23.19
CA GLN A 608 50.85 36.43 -22.19
C GLN A 608 51.08 37.86 -22.70
N GLU A 609 50.32 38.24 -23.73
CA GLU A 609 50.22 39.60 -24.24
C GLU A 609 48.96 40.29 -23.69
N LYS A 610 49.10 41.55 -23.27
CA LYS A 610 47.97 42.31 -22.71
C LYS A 610 47.13 42.89 -23.84
N VAL A 611 45.83 42.56 -23.83
CA VAL A 611 44.84 43.18 -24.73
C VAL A 611 44.47 44.58 -24.24
N TYR A 612 44.42 45.53 -25.17
CA TYR A 612 43.95 46.89 -25.00
C TYR A 612 42.67 47.10 -25.80
N TRP A 613 41.66 47.67 -25.16
CA TRP A 613 40.34 47.90 -25.74
C TRP A 613 40.10 49.37 -26.07
N SER A 614 39.28 49.63 -27.09
CA SER A 614 38.89 50.97 -27.52
C SER A 614 37.53 50.97 -28.21
N SER A 615 36.83 52.10 -28.17
CA SER A 615 35.59 52.34 -28.92
C SER A 615 35.77 53.41 -29.99
N SER A 616 35.09 53.26 -31.12
CA SER A 616 35.02 54.30 -32.16
C SER A 616 34.13 55.49 -31.78
N ASP A 617 33.16 55.29 -30.87
CA ASP A 617 32.32 56.35 -30.31
C ASP A 617 31.85 55.99 -28.89
N GLU A 618 32.57 56.50 -27.91
CA GLU A 618 32.29 56.30 -26.48
C GLU A 618 30.94 56.90 -26.02
N LYS A 619 30.32 57.80 -26.81
CA LYS A 619 28.97 58.30 -26.51
C LYS A 619 27.89 57.27 -26.81
N ILE A 620 28.15 56.36 -27.74
CA ILE A 620 27.24 55.27 -28.11
C ILE A 620 27.55 54.06 -27.23
N ALA A 621 28.80 53.60 -27.21
CA ALA A 621 29.22 52.49 -26.35
C ALA A 621 30.66 52.64 -25.86
N THR A 622 30.89 52.37 -24.57
CA THR A 622 32.26 52.26 -23.99
C THR A 622 32.63 50.80 -23.79
N VAL A 623 33.93 50.50 -23.85
CA VAL A 623 34.48 49.19 -23.48
C VAL A 623 35.49 49.36 -22.33
N ASP A 624 35.44 48.48 -21.33
CA ASP A 624 36.40 48.49 -20.22
C ASP A 624 37.68 47.70 -20.57
N GLN A 625 38.66 47.72 -19.65
CA GLN A 625 39.93 47.00 -19.83
C GLN A 625 39.81 45.47 -19.92
N ASN A 626 38.65 44.90 -19.57
CA ASN A 626 38.37 43.46 -19.62
C ASN A 626 37.50 43.08 -20.83
N GLY A 627 37.11 44.04 -21.69
CA GLY A 627 36.24 43.81 -22.83
C GLY A 627 34.74 43.90 -22.53
N TYR A 628 34.33 44.35 -21.34
CA TYR A 628 32.92 44.62 -21.03
C TYR A 628 32.46 45.89 -21.74
N VAL A 629 31.48 45.74 -22.62
CA VAL A 629 30.89 46.83 -23.40
C VAL A 629 29.59 47.29 -22.74
N ARG A 630 29.45 48.61 -22.53
CA ARG A 630 28.23 49.28 -22.05
C ARG A 630 27.67 50.16 -23.16
N GLY A 631 26.35 50.10 -23.39
CA GLY A 631 25.64 51.01 -24.28
C GLY A 631 25.12 52.25 -23.52
N HIS A 632 25.43 53.44 -24.01
CA HIS A 632 25.05 54.73 -23.40
C HIS A 632 24.04 55.53 -24.22
N ALA A 633 24.04 55.38 -25.56
CA ALA A 633 23.10 56.07 -26.44
C ALA A 633 22.77 55.21 -27.65
N ILE A 634 21.55 55.39 -28.19
CA ILE A 634 21.07 54.64 -29.36
C ILE A 634 21.97 54.95 -30.57
N GLY A 635 22.53 53.91 -31.19
CA GLY A 635 23.44 54.06 -32.32
C GLY A 635 24.28 52.82 -32.59
N GLN A 636 25.33 53.00 -33.39
CA GLN A 636 26.29 51.96 -33.76
C GLN A 636 27.72 52.44 -33.47
N ALA A 637 28.50 51.63 -32.77
CA ALA A 637 29.92 51.85 -32.50
C ALA A 637 30.74 50.59 -32.84
N THR A 638 32.03 50.76 -33.11
CA THR A 638 32.96 49.64 -33.31
C THR A 638 33.88 49.54 -32.11
N ILE A 639 33.92 48.37 -31.48
CA ILE A 639 34.85 48.06 -30.38
C ILE A 639 36.04 47.29 -30.95
N THR A 640 37.26 47.68 -30.60
CA THR A 640 38.50 47.08 -31.10
C THR A 640 39.39 46.64 -29.95
N ALA A 641 39.87 45.40 -30.01
CA ALA A 641 40.92 44.83 -29.19
C ALA A 641 42.26 44.87 -29.94
N ALA A 642 43.35 45.18 -29.25
CA ALA A 642 44.70 45.26 -29.81
C ALA A 642 45.79 44.78 -28.82
N THR A 643 46.94 44.33 -29.32
CA THR A 643 48.16 44.11 -28.50
C THR A 643 48.79 45.42 -28.02
N ALA A 644 49.73 45.35 -27.07
CA ALA A 644 50.37 46.53 -26.47
C ALA A 644 51.11 47.42 -27.49
N ASP A 645 51.74 46.80 -28.48
CA ASP A 645 52.41 47.42 -29.62
C ASP A 645 51.45 47.82 -30.77
N ARG A 646 50.18 47.42 -30.67
CA ARG A 646 49.12 47.53 -31.67
C ARG A 646 49.38 46.78 -32.99
N ALA A 647 50.34 45.85 -33.04
CA ALA A 647 50.66 45.08 -34.24
C ALA A 647 49.54 44.11 -34.65
N LEU A 648 48.77 43.61 -33.67
CA LEU A 648 47.65 42.69 -33.88
C LEU A 648 46.35 43.35 -33.39
N GLN A 649 45.28 43.29 -34.19
CA GLN A 649 43.99 43.93 -33.88
C GLN A 649 42.78 43.11 -34.36
N ALA A 650 41.67 43.17 -33.63
CA ALA A 650 40.38 42.59 -34.01
C ALA A 650 39.21 43.48 -33.53
N SER A 651 38.12 43.54 -34.31
CA SER A 651 37.03 44.51 -34.09
C SER A 651 35.63 43.87 -34.18
N ALA A 652 34.68 44.41 -33.40
CA ALA A 652 33.27 43.99 -33.38
C ALA A 652 32.34 45.20 -33.50
N LEU A 653 31.20 45.00 -34.17
CA LEU A 653 30.18 46.03 -34.40
C LEU A 653 29.10 45.97 -33.32
N VAL A 654 28.94 47.05 -32.55
CA VAL A 654 28.03 47.15 -31.42
C VAL A 654 26.83 48.01 -31.80
N PHE A 655 25.63 47.45 -31.69
CA PHE A 655 24.37 48.16 -31.83
C PHE A 655 23.76 48.38 -30.45
N VAL A 656 23.44 49.64 -30.14
CA VAL A 656 22.79 50.01 -28.88
C VAL A 656 21.35 50.41 -29.17
N ASN A 657 20.41 49.68 -28.59
CA ASN A 657 18.97 49.77 -28.81
C ASN A 657 18.25 50.38 -27.59
N SER A 658 17.00 50.81 -27.77
CA SER A 658 16.14 51.19 -26.63
C SER A 658 15.65 49.94 -25.87
N PRO A 659 15.40 50.04 -24.55
CA PRO A 659 14.74 48.98 -23.78
C PRO A 659 13.41 48.57 -24.40
N VAL A 660 13.10 47.27 -24.40
CA VAL A 660 11.80 46.78 -24.84
C VAL A 660 10.81 46.98 -23.69
N ARG A 661 9.85 47.91 -23.84
CA ARG A 661 8.79 48.11 -22.85
C ARG A 661 7.77 46.99 -22.95
N ASP A 662 7.26 46.51 -21.82
CA ASP A 662 6.19 45.49 -21.74
C ASP A 662 5.01 45.79 -22.67
N ILE A 663 4.60 47.06 -22.79
CA ILE A 663 3.51 47.48 -23.67
C ILE A 663 3.83 47.30 -25.17
N ASP A 664 5.09 47.49 -25.58
CA ASP A 664 5.51 47.28 -26.96
C ASP A 664 5.67 45.79 -27.25
N PHE A 665 6.23 45.04 -26.30
CA PHE A 665 6.35 43.58 -26.39
C PHE A 665 4.99 42.90 -26.50
N LEU A 666 4.03 43.23 -25.63
CA LEU A 666 2.67 42.68 -25.69
C LEU A 666 1.95 43.07 -26.99
N LYS A 667 2.18 44.28 -27.51
CA LYS A 667 1.63 44.70 -28.81
C LYS A 667 2.22 43.91 -29.98
N VAL A 668 3.54 43.69 -30.00
CA VAL A 668 4.21 42.85 -31.02
C VAL A 668 3.82 41.38 -30.89
N LEU A 669 3.65 40.90 -29.66
CA LEU A 669 3.11 39.58 -29.39
C LEU A 669 1.70 39.41 -30.00
N GLU A 670 0.85 40.44 -29.95
CA GLU A 670 -0.51 40.44 -30.51
C GLU A 670 -0.58 40.67 -32.03
N THR A 671 0.25 41.56 -32.57
CA THR A 671 0.06 42.11 -33.94
C THR A 671 1.31 42.13 -34.82
N GLY A 672 2.48 41.84 -34.25
CA GLY A 672 3.76 41.78 -34.97
C GLY A 672 4.03 40.42 -35.61
N SER A 673 5.06 40.41 -36.45
CA SER A 673 5.60 39.18 -37.04
C SER A 673 6.28 38.29 -36.00
N TYR A 674 6.50 37.02 -36.34
CA TYR A 674 7.22 36.09 -35.47
C TYR A 674 8.67 36.54 -35.23
N ASP A 675 9.32 37.11 -36.24
CA ASP A 675 10.71 37.56 -36.17
C ASP A 675 10.86 38.84 -35.32
N GLU A 676 9.89 39.75 -35.37
CA GLU A 676 9.84 40.90 -34.45
C GLU A 676 9.60 40.46 -33.00
N PHE A 677 8.72 39.48 -32.77
CA PHE A 677 8.53 38.87 -31.45
C PHE A 677 9.83 38.23 -30.94
N LEU A 678 10.46 37.38 -31.75
CA LEU A 678 11.69 36.68 -31.36
C LEU A 678 12.82 37.68 -31.09
N SER A 679 13.00 38.68 -31.96
CA SER A 679 13.97 39.75 -31.77
C SER A 679 13.74 40.56 -30.49
N MET A 680 12.48 40.77 -30.07
CA MET A 680 12.18 41.40 -28.79
C MET A 680 12.55 40.49 -27.60
N VAL A 681 12.27 39.19 -27.66
CA VAL A 681 12.69 38.22 -26.63
C VAL A 681 14.22 38.15 -26.53
N GLU A 682 14.92 38.07 -27.66
CA GLU A 682 16.40 38.09 -27.73
C GLU A 682 17.00 39.41 -27.21
N ARG A 683 16.26 40.52 -27.31
CA ARG A 683 16.59 41.84 -26.71
C ARG A 683 16.16 41.98 -25.24
N GLY A 684 15.80 40.89 -24.56
CA GLY A 684 15.49 40.88 -23.13
C GLY A 684 14.08 41.40 -22.78
N ALA A 685 13.10 41.25 -23.68
CA ALA A 685 11.71 41.55 -23.33
C ALA A 685 11.21 40.70 -22.14
N ASN A 686 10.42 41.32 -21.26
CA ASN A 686 9.81 40.64 -20.13
C ASN A 686 8.79 39.57 -20.61
N VAL A 687 9.22 38.30 -20.65
CA VAL A 687 8.36 37.17 -21.06
C VAL A 687 7.18 36.91 -20.12
N ASN A 688 7.20 37.49 -18.91
CA ASN A 688 6.13 37.46 -17.92
C ASN A 688 5.32 38.78 -17.88
N ALA A 689 5.49 39.66 -18.86
CA ALA A 689 4.68 40.87 -19.01
C ALA A 689 3.18 40.53 -19.08
N LYS A 690 2.35 41.36 -18.43
CA LYS A 690 0.88 41.20 -18.35
C LYS A 690 0.15 42.39 -18.92
N ASP A 691 -1.01 42.13 -19.53
CA ASP A 691 -1.97 43.17 -19.86
C ASP A 691 -2.81 43.63 -18.65
N SER A 692 -3.71 44.58 -18.87
CA SER A 692 -4.64 45.10 -17.85
C SER A 692 -5.68 44.09 -17.36
N GLN A 693 -5.78 42.91 -17.99
CA GLN A 693 -6.62 41.78 -17.58
C GLN A 693 -5.79 40.66 -16.90
N GLY A 694 -4.51 40.94 -16.61
CA GLY A 694 -3.59 39.99 -15.99
C GLY A 694 -3.15 38.84 -16.92
N ASN A 695 -3.47 38.88 -18.21
CA ASN A 695 -3.03 37.85 -19.15
C ASN A 695 -1.55 38.04 -19.45
N SER A 696 -0.72 37.05 -19.08
CA SER A 696 0.70 37.03 -19.41
C SER A 696 0.94 36.81 -20.91
N ALA A 697 2.16 37.06 -21.39
CA ALA A 697 2.54 36.77 -22.77
C ALA A 697 2.32 35.28 -23.14
N LEU A 698 2.55 34.36 -22.19
CA LEU A 698 2.25 32.94 -22.37
C LEU A 698 0.74 32.71 -22.59
N PHE A 699 -0.09 33.34 -21.76
CA PHE A 699 -1.56 33.26 -21.85
C PHE A 699 -2.09 33.82 -23.19
N LYS A 700 -1.54 34.96 -23.66
CA LYS A 700 -1.88 35.53 -24.97
C LYS A 700 -1.46 34.63 -26.13
N SER A 701 -0.31 33.96 -26.04
CA SER A 701 0.17 33.03 -27.08
C SER A 701 -0.72 31.80 -27.22
N LEU A 702 -1.29 31.31 -26.11
CA LEU A 702 -2.34 30.28 -26.10
C LEU A 702 -3.62 30.78 -26.77
N MET A 703 -4.10 31.97 -26.44
CA MET A 703 -5.29 32.56 -27.10
C MET A 703 -5.10 32.70 -28.63
N GLN A 704 -3.88 32.98 -29.08
CA GLN A 704 -3.51 33.06 -30.50
C GLN A 704 -3.28 31.71 -31.19
N LYS A 705 -3.19 30.59 -30.44
CA LYS A 705 -2.81 29.26 -30.95
C LYS A 705 -1.41 29.19 -31.59
N ASP A 706 -0.48 30.10 -31.26
CA ASP A 706 0.90 30.04 -31.78
C ASP A 706 1.84 29.24 -30.84
N LEU A 707 1.98 27.94 -31.12
CA LEU A 707 2.84 27.02 -30.36
C LEU A 707 4.32 27.45 -30.38
N ARG A 708 4.78 28.16 -31.41
CA ARG A 708 6.19 28.60 -31.49
C ARG A 708 6.45 29.69 -30.45
N LYS A 709 5.53 30.65 -30.30
CA LYS A 709 5.60 31.67 -29.25
C LYS A 709 5.54 31.04 -27.86
N VAL A 710 4.65 30.06 -27.64
CA VAL A 710 4.57 29.30 -26.37
C VAL A 710 5.92 28.64 -26.04
N LYS A 711 6.54 27.94 -27.01
CA LYS A 711 7.85 27.30 -26.84
C LYS A 711 8.96 28.29 -26.50
N VAL A 712 9.06 29.39 -27.23
CA VAL A 712 10.05 30.45 -26.96
C VAL A 712 9.84 31.05 -25.57
N LEU A 713 8.59 31.40 -25.21
CA LEU A 713 8.30 31.98 -23.90
C LEU A 713 8.67 31.04 -22.75
N LEU A 714 8.31 29.75 -22.83
CA LEU A 714 8.66 28.76 -21.80
C LEU A 714 10.18 28.53 -21.73
N ALA A 715 10.86 28.43 -22.87
CA ALA A 715 12.33 28.29 -22.93
C ALA A 715 13.08 29.51 -22.36
N TYR A 716 12.47 30.71 -22.40
CA TYR A 716 13.02 31.95 -21.83
C TYR A 716 12.44 32.27 -20.42
N GLY A 717 11.78 31.32 -19.76
CA GLY A 717 11.39 31.44 -18.34
C GLY A 717 10.00 32.01 -18.06
N ALA A 718 9.05 31.88 -18.99
CA ALA A 718 7.65 32.23 -18.72
C ALA A 718 7.01 31.26 -17.71
N TYR A 719 6.22 31.79 -16.76
CA TYR A 719 5.65 31.00 -15.67
C TYR A 719 4.41 30.18 -16.12
N PRO A 720 4.46 28.83 -16.14
CA PRO A 720 3.38 27.99 -16.69
C PRO A 720 2.12 27.95 -15.81
N ASN A 721 2.26 28.30 -14.52
CA ASN A 721 1.20 28.22 -13.51
C ASN A 721 0.55 29.58 -13.17
N GLU A 722 0.95 30.64 -13.87
CA GLU A 722 0.54 31.99 -13.53
C GLU A 722 -0.92 32.29 -13.90
N LYS A 723 -1.72 32.73 -12.93
CA LYS A 723 -3.13 33.04 -13.12
C LYS A 723 -3.34 34.43 -13.74
N ASN A 724 -4.32 34.53 -14.65
CA ASN A 724 -4.86 35.81 -15.08
C ASN A 724 -5.87 36.38 -14.06
N SER A 725 -6.47 37.55 -14.35
CA SER A 725 -7.45 38.18 -13.43
C SER A 725 -8.69 37.33 -13.18
N GLU A 726 -9.02 36.36 -14.02
CA GLU A 726 -10.13 35.41 -13.82
C GLU A 726 -9.71 34.09 -13.17
N SER A 727 -8.57 34.06 -12.47
CA SER A 727 -8.00 32.89 -11.78
C SER A 727 -7.69 31.70 -12.71
N MET A 728 -7.68 31.89 -14.03
CA MET A 728 -7.42 30.84 -15.01
C MET A 728 -5.90 30.70 -15.26
N THR A 729 -5.39 29.47 -15.31
CA THR A 729 -3.99 29.16 -15.67
C THR A 729 -3.83 28.90 -17.17
N PRO A 730 -2.61 29.01 -17.72
CA PRO A 730 -2.27 28.58 -19.08
C PRO A 730 -2.76 27.16 -19.40
N LEU A 731 -2.60 26.20 -18.48
CA LEU A 731 -3.04 24.82 -18.69
C LEU A 731 -4.56 24.68 -18.75
N MET A 732 -5.32 25.43 -17.93
CA MET A 732 -6.79 25.47 -18.02
C MET A 732 -7.27 26.05 -19.36
N MET A 733 -6.61 27.10 -19.86
CA MET A 733 -6.95 27.72 -21.14
C MET A 733 -6.64 26.79 -22.32
N ALA A 734 -5.44 26.20 -22.35
CA ALA A 734 -5.06 25.22 -23.38
C ALA A 734 -6.01 24.01 -23.41
N ALA A 735 -6.43 23.54 -22.23
CA ALA A 735 -7.39 22.46 -22.09
C ALA A 735 -8.81 22.84 -22.57
N GLN A 736 -9.29 24.05 -22.25
CA GLN A 736 -10.59 24.55 -22.70
C GLN A 736 -10.65 24.85 -24.21
N MET A 737 -9.52 25.22 -24.83
CA MET A 737 -9.46 25.60 -26.25
C MET A 737 -9.12 24.45 -27.22
N ASN A 738 -9.11 23.20 -26.73
CA ASN A 738 -8.68 21.99 -27.45
C ASN A 738 -7.25 22.04 -28.02
N GLN A 739 -6.28 22.57 -27.26
CA GLN A 739 -4.91 22.81 -27.73
C GLN A 739 -3.94 21.70 -27.28
N LYS A 740 -4.14 20.48 -27.79
CA LYS A 740 -3.40 19.26 -27.38
C LYS A 740 -1.87 19.43 -27.29
N ASP A 741 -1.24 20.02 -28.29
CA ASP A 741 0.22 20.17 -28.30
C ASP A 741 0.73 21.28 -27.36
N MET A 742 -0.11 22.26 -27.04
CA MET A 742 0.20 23.27 -26.01
C MET A 742 0.01 22.69 -24.60
N VAL A 743 -0.98 21.81 -24.38
CA VAL A 743 -1.10 21.03 -23.15
C VAL A 743 0.16 20.18 -22.94
N ARG A 744 0.64 19.46 -23.95
CA ARG A 744 1.89 18.69 -23.87
C ARG A 744 3.10 19.56 -23.53
N GLU A 745 3.24 20.73 -24.14
CA GLU A 745 4.36 21.64 -23.87
C GLU A 745 4.33 22.20 -22.44
N LEU A 746 3.14 22.55 -21.94
CA LEU A 746 2.95 23.01 -20.57
C LEU A 746 3.23 21.90 -19.54
N LEU A 747 2.81 20.66 -19.82
CA LEU A 747 3.13 19.50 -18.96
C LEU A 747 4.62 19.17 -18.97
N ALA A 748 5.28 19.23 -20.13
CA ALA A 748 6.73 19.10 -20.23
C ALA A 748 7.47 20.21 -19.47
N SER A 749 6.86 21.39 -19.36
CA SER A 749 7.33 22.54 -18.56
C SER A 749 6.84 22.52 -17.10
N GLN A 750 6.41 21.36 -16.58
CA GLN A 750 5.99 21.16 -15.19
C GLN A 750 4.80 22.04 -14.73
N ALA A 751 3.83 22.30 -15.61
CA ALA A 751 2.56 22.91 -15.23
C ALA A 751 1.79 22.02 -14.22
N ASP A 752 1.25 22.64 -13.17
CA ASP A 752 0.49 21.95 -12.12
C ASP A 752 -0.96 21.70 -12.57
N LEU A 753 -1.29 20.41 -12.66
CA LEU A 753 -2.58 19.86 -13.07
C LEU A 753 -3.74 20.25 -12.15
N ASN A 754 -3.44 20.46 -10.86
CA ASN A 754 -4.43 20.48 -9.77
C ASN A 754 -4.69 21.89 -9.22
N ILE A 755 -4.10 22.93 -9.82
CA ILE A 755 -4.47 24.32 -9.52
C ILE A 755 -5.97 24.51 -9.79
N LYS A 756 -6.64 25.16 -8.84
CA LYS A 756 -8.07 25.46 -8.88
C LYS A 756 -8.31 26.92 -9.27
N ASN A 757 -9.32 27.18 -10.08
CA ASN A 757 -9.85 28.51 -10.36
C ASN A 757 -10.90 28.87 -9.30
N GLU A 758 -10.55 29.75 -8.37
CA GLU A 758 -11.42 30.13 -7.24
C GLU A 758 -12.66 30.92 -7.68
N LYS A 759 -12.61 31.61 -8.83
CA LYS A 759 -13.70 32.42 -9.36
C LYS A 759 -14.75 31.60 -10.13
N MET A 760 -14.33 30.51 -10.77
CA MET A 760 -15.22 29.65 -11.57
C MET A 760 -15.77 28.44 -10.79
N GLY A 761 -15.61 28.39 -9.45
CA GLY A 761 -16.10 27.27 -8.65
C GLY A 761 -15.11 26.10 -8.58
N GLU A 762 -13.84 26.42 -8.36
CA GLU A 762 -12.71 25.48 -8.19
C GLU A 762 -12.30 24.67 -9.45
N TRP A 763 -12.56 25.18 -10.66
CA TRP A 763 -12.22 24.49 -11.92
C TRP A 763 -10.72 24.19 -12.05
N THR A 764 -10.38 23.00 -12.54
CA THR A 764 -9.01 22.59 -12.89
C THR A 764 -8.86 22.42 -14.39
N ALA A 765 -7.64 22.15 -14.88
CA ALA A 765 -7.43 21.81 -16.29
C ALA A 765 -8.26 20.60 -16.75
N LEU A 766 -8.41 19.58 -15.89
CA LEU A 766 -9.23 18.40 -16.22
C LEU A 766 -10.70 18.77 -16.39
N PHE A 767 -11.29 19.67 -15.58
CA PHE A 767 -12.66 20.12 -15.87
C PHE A 767 -12.74 20.92 -17.15
N SER A 768 -11.78 21.81 -17.40
CA SER A 768 -11.79 22.62 -18.62
C SER A 768 -11.89 21.74 -19.88
N ALA A 769 -11.20 20.59 -19.90
CA ALA A 769 -11.34 19.59 -20.95
C ALA A 769 -12.67 18.84 -20.92
N VAL A 770 -13.09 18.32 -19.75
CA VAL A 770 -14.32 17.52 -19.57
C VAL A 770 -15.59 18.32 -19.88
N TRP A 771 -15.67 19.56 -19.39
CA TRP A 771 -16.78 20.48 -19.61
C TRP A 771 -16.91 20.86 -21.09
N ALA A 772 -15.78 21.11 -21.77
CA ALA A 772 -15.73 21.43 -23.19
C ALA A 772 -15.89 20.21 -24.12
N GLY A 773 -15.87 18.98 -23.58
CA GLY A 773 -15.95 17.75 -24.37
C GLY A 773 -14.69 17.47 -25.18
N HIS A 774 -13.51 17.68 -24.59
CA HIS A 774 -12.21 17.51 -25.25
C HIS A 774 -11.52 16.24 -24.73
N HIS A 775 -12.04 15.09 -25.18
CA HIS A 775 -11.64 13.75 -24.74
C HIS A 775 -10.14 13.53 -24.76
N GLU A 776 -9.46 13.75 -25.89
CA GLU A 776 -8.02 13.54 -26.01
C GLU A 776 -7.20 14.31 -24.98
N ILE A 777 -7.67 15.49 -24.56
CA ILE A 777 -7.01 16.28 -23.53
C ILE A 777 -7.37 15.77 -22.14
N ALA A 778 -8.63 15.37 -21.90
CA ALA A 778 -9.00 14.73 -20.65
C ALA A 778 -8.19 13.45 -20.41
N TYR A 779 -8.00 12.60 -21.43
CA TYR A 779 -7.10 11.45 -21.39
C TYR A 779 -5.66 11.86 -21.04
N LEU A 780 -5.06 12.81 -21.77
CA LEU A 780 -3.68 13.26 -21.50
C LEU A 780 -3.49 13.85 -20.08
N LEU A 781 -4.50 14.52 -19.54
CA LEU A 781 -4.46 15.07 -18.18
C LEU A 781 -4.62 13.97 -17.12
N LEU A 782 -5.45 12.95 -17.38
CA LEU A 782 -5.60 11.77 -16.52
C LEU A 782 -4.32 10.90 -16.53
N GLU A 783 -3.73 10.66 -17.70
CA GLU A 783 -2.43 9.97 -17.84
C GLU A 783 -1.30 10.72 -17.12
N ALA A 784 -1.35 12.06 -17.10
CA ALA A 784 -0.43 12.90 -16.34
C ALA A 784 -0.69 12.92 -14.83
N GLY A 785 -1.78 12.32 -14.34
CA GLY A 785 -2.11 12.23 -12.91
C GLY A 785 -3.04 13.31 -12.37
N ALA A 786 -3.88 13.93 -13.21
CA ALA A 786 -4.94 14.81 -12.71
C ALA A 786 -5.99 14.01 -11.90
N ASP A 787 -6.36 14.51 -10.73
CA ASP A 787 -7.36 13.86 -9.86
C ASP A 787 -8.74 13.81 -10.54
N PRO A 788 -9.37 12.65 -10.79
CA PRO A 788 -10.69 12.57 -11.41
C PRO A 788 -11.86 12.89 -10.45
N ASN A 789 -11.60 13.03 -9.15
CA ASN A 789 -12.61 13.14 -8.07
C ASN A 789 -12.87 14.57 -7.58
N ILE A 790 -12.16 15.52 -8.15
CA ILE A 790 -12.39 16.96 -8.02
C ILE A 790 -13.85 17.37 -8.25
N ARG A 791 -14.29 18.34 -7.44
CA ARG A 791 -15.68 18.81 -7.34
C ARG A 791 -15.78 20.29 -7.67
N TYR A 792 -16.76 20.63 -8.50
CA TYR A 792 -17.00 22.00 -8.97
C TYR A 792 -18.40 22.44 -8.59
N TYR A 793 -18.54 23.61 -8.01
CA TYR A 793 -19.84 24.11 -7.55
C TYR A 793 -20.18 25.43 -8.23
N GLU A 794 -21.44 25.56 -8.66
CA GLU A 794 -21.99 26.85 -9.09
C GLU A 794 -21.99 27.82 -7.91
N ALA A 795 -21.74 29.11 -8.19
CA ALA A 795 -21.74 30.14 -7.16
C ALA A 795 -23.12 30.21 -6.46
N GLY A 796 -23.14 29.93 -5.15
CA GLY A 796 -24.36 29.88 -4.34
C GLY A 796 -24.90 28.46 -4.03
N LYS A 797 -24.37 27.40 -4.66
CA LYS A 797 -24.66 26.01 -4.26
C LYS A 797 -23.77 25.52 -3.12
N ARG A 798 -24.17 24.43 -2.45
CA ARG A 798 -23.41 23.78 -1.37
C ARG A 798 -22.22 23.00 -1.95
N LYS A 799 -21.06 23.05 -1.30
CA LYS A 799 -19.84 22.35 -1.79
C LYS A 799 -20.01 20.83 -1.90
N GLN A 800 -20.85 20.20 -1.07
CA GLN A 800 -21.10 18.76 -1.14
C GLN A 800 -21.92 18.31 -2.36
N ASP A 801 -22.54 19.24 -3.09
CA ASP A 801 -23.46 18.97 -4.20
C ASP A 801 -22.83 19.29 -5.58
N GLY A 802 -21.52 19.57 -5.63
CA GLY A 802 -20.81 19.94 -6.85
C GLY A 802 -20.78 18.87 -7.94
N TRP A 803 -20.66 19.32 -9.19
CA TRP A 803 -20.35 18.50 -10.35
C TRP A 803 -19.00 17.81 -10.17
N THR A 804 -18.92 16.52 -10.50
CA THR A 804 -17.65 15.81 -10.72
C THR A 804 -17.46 15.56 -12.21
N PRO A 805 -16.22 15.32 -12.69
CA PRO A 805 -15.98 14.90 -14.07
C PRO A 805 -16.85 13.70 -14.47
N LEU A 806 -17.00 12.72 -13.58
CA LEU A 806 -17.80 11.52 -13.81
C LEU A 806 -19.30 11.83 -13.91
N ASN A 807 -19.87 12.64 -13.01
CA ASN A 807 -21.27 13.05 -13.12
C ASN A 807 -21.52 13.90 -14.38
N TRP A 808 -20.55 14.71 -14.83
CA TRP A 808 -20.66 15.49 -16.07
C TRP A 808 -20.62 14.59 -17.32
N ALA A 809 -19.65 13.68 -17.43
CA ALA A 809 -19.59 12.70 -18.52
C ALA A 809 -20.89 11.88 -18.60
N VAL A 810 -21.36 11.38 -17.45
CA VAL A 810 -22.63 10.64 -17.38
C VAL A 810 -23.83 11.52 -17.74
N SER A 811 -23.88 12.80 -17.32
CA SER A 811 -24.97 13.72 -17.66
C SER A 811 -25.00 14.10 -19.15
N ARG A 812 -23.88 13.98 -19.85
CA ARG A 812 -23.72 14.18 -21.30
C ARG A 812 -24.00 12.94 -22.17
N ASN A 813 -24.23 11.77 -21.57
CA ASN A 813 -24.25 10.45 -22.25
C ASN A 813 -22.89 10.07 -22.88
N ASP A 814 -21.80 10.44 -22.21
CA ASP A 814 -20.45 10.32 -22.73
C ASP A 814 -19.79 9.01 -22.26
N VAL A 815 -19.97 7.94 -23.05
CA VAL A 815 -19.50 6.58 -22.72
C VAL A 815 -17.98 6.52 -22.65
N GLU A 816 -17.31 7.08 -23.65
CA GLU A 816 -15.84 7.09 -23.79
C GLU A 816 -15.19 7.82 -22.62
N LEU A 817 -15.68 9.03 -22.28
CA LEU A 817 -15.17 9.80 -21.14
C LEU A 817 -15.52 9.15 -19.79
N THR A 818 -16.68 8.50 -19.68
CA THR A 818 -17.03 7.76 -18.46
C THR A 818 -16.07 6.60 -18.22
N GLN A 819 -15.79 5.79 -19.26
CA GLN A 819 -14.81 4.71 -19.18
C GLN A 819 -13.41 5.24 -18.83
N ALA A 820 -12.99 6.35 -19.45
CA ALA A 820 -11.72 7.02 -19.15
C ALA A 820 -11.58 7.37 -17.66
N LEU A 821 -12.60 8.03 -17.11
CA LEU A 821 -12.61 8.51 -15.73
C LEU A 821 -12.65 7.35 -14.73
N LEU A 822 -13.47 6.33 -14.99
CA LEU A 822 -13.54 5.13 -14.14
C LEU A 822 -12.20 4.36 -14.13
N ALA A 823 -11.56 4.20 -15.29
CA ALA A 823 -10.26 3.55 -15.41
C ALA A 823 -9.13 4.28 -14.63
N HIS A 824 -9.26 5.59 -14.44
CA HIS A 824 -8.32 6.41 -13.68
C HIS A 824 -8.74 6.66 -12.22
N GLY A 825 -9.77 5.96 -11.72
CA GLY A 825 -10.15 5.98 -10.30
C GLY A 825 -11.23 6.99 -9.91
N ALA A 826 -12.14 7.35 -10.82
CA ALA A 826 -13.31 8.16 -10.48
C ALA A 826 -14.28 7.40 -9.55
N ASP A 827 -14.58 8.01 -8.39
CA ASP A 827 -15.46 7.49 -7.35
C ASP A 827 -16.94 7.61 -7.74
N THR A 828 -17.55 6.45 -7.96
CA THR A 828 -18.95 6.27 -8.35
C THR A 828 -19.95 6.65 -7.26
N SER A 829 -19.50 6.96 -6.04
CA SER A 829 -20.35 7.40 -4.92
C SER A 829 -20.48 8.92 -4.79
N LEU A 830 -19.64 9.71 -5.45
CA LEU A 830 -19.67 11.18 -5.35
C LEU A 830 -20.95 11.75 -5.94
N ARG A 831 -21.67 12.54 -5.14
CA ARG A 831 -22.97 13.11 -5.53
C ARG A 831 -22.86 14.50 -6.12
N THR A 832 -23.72 14.78 -7.10
CA THR A 832 -23.97 16.10 -7.69
C THR A 832 -25.46 16.41 -7.56
N ASP A 833 -25.82 17.58 -7.00
CA ASP A 833 -27.20 17.94 -6.61
C ASP A 833 -27.95 16.82 -5.85
N GLY A 834 -27.22 16.00 -5.08
CA GLY A 834 -27.73 14.84 -4.33
C GLY A 834 -27.76 13.49 -5.08
N TRP A 835 -27.53 13.47 -6.41
CA TRP A 835 -27.59 12.28 -7.26
C TRP A 835 -26.20 11.65 -7.44
N THR A 836 -26.08 10.33 -7.35
CA THR A 836 -24.86 9.62 -7.80
C THR A 836 -24.81 9.52 -9.33
N PRO A 837 -23.65 9.22 -9.93
CA PRO A 837 -23.54 8.89 -11.35
C PRO A 837 -24.55 7.81 -11.79
N LEU A 838 -24.76 6.76 -10.99
CA LEU A 838 -25.72 5.70 -11.33
C LEU A 838 -27.16 6.21 -11.32
N MET A 839 -27.54 7.03 -10.32
CA MET A 839 -28.87 7.65 -10.29
C MET A 839 -29.07 8.57 -11.50
N ASN A 840 -28.05 9.35 -11.89
CA ASN A 840 -28.07 10.18 -13.10
C ASN A 840 -28.23 9.33 -14.37
N ALA A 841 -27.45 8.27 -14.54
CA ALA A 841 -27.57 7.36 -15.68
C ALA A 841 -28.97 6.75 -15.77
N SER A 842 -29.50 6.26 -14.65
CA SER A 842 -30.84 5.66 -14.55
C SER A 842 -31.96 6.66 -14.89
N TRP A 843 -31.91 7.89 -14.36
CA TRP A 843 -32.91 8.94 -14.63
C TRP A 843 -33.02 9.29 -16.11
N TYR A 844 -31.88 9.41 -16.80
CA TYR A 844 -31.84 9.70 -18.23
C TYR A 844 -31.96 8.44 -19.13
N GLY A 845 -32.24 7.26 -18.57
CA GLY A 845 -32.43 6.02 -19.33
C GLY A 845 -31.17 5.45 -19.99
N ARG A 846 -29.98 5.78 -19.46
CA ARG A 846 -28.67 5.52 -20.08
C ARG A 846 -28.13 4.16 -19.69
N MET A 847 -28.75 3.11 -20.22
CA MET A 847 -28.49 1.71 -19.84
C MET A 847 -27.01 1.31 -19.90
N GLU A 848 -26.29 1.69 -20.97
CA GLU A 848 -24.86 1.38 -21.12
C GLU A 848 -24.00 2.02 -20.02
N LEU A 849 -24.24 3.31 -19.73
CA LEU A 849 -23.57 4.01 -18.63
C LEU A 849 -23.93 3.43 -17.26
N ALA A 850 -25.20 3.07 -17.04
CA ALA A 850 -25.62 2.41 -15.81
C ALA A 850 -24.90 1.06 -15.63
N THR A 851 -24.77 0.26 -16.70
CA THR A 851 -24.01 -1.00 -16.68
C THR A 851 -22.52 -0.76 -16.37
N LEU A 852 -21.88 0.21 -17.02
CA LEU A 852 -20.47 0.55 -16.78
C LEU A 852 -20.22 1.03 -15.33
N LEU A 853 -21.14 1.82 -14.78
CA LEU A 853 -21.06 2.30 -13.39
C LEU A 853 -21.23 1.16 -12.39
N LEU A 854 -22.17 0.23 -12.62
CA LEU A 854 -22.34 -0.97 -11.79
C LEU A 854 -21.11 -1.89 -11.85
N GLN A 855 -20.53 -2.09 -13.04
CA GLN A 855 -19.27 -2.82 -13.21
C GLN A 855 -18.10 -2.16 -12.47
N ALA A 856 -18.10 -0.82 -12.38
CA ALA A 856 -17.15 -0.04 -11.58
C ALA A 856 -17.56 0.13 -10.10
N GLY A 857 -18.44 -0.73 -9.58
CA GLY A 857 -18.78 -0.79 -8.15
C GLY A 857 -19.72 0.30 -7.64
N ALA A 858 -20.46 0.99 -8.52
CA ALA A 858 -21.55 1.87 -8.10
C ALA A 858 -22.61 1.06 -7.32
N LYS A 859 -23.13 1.64 -6.24
CA LYS A 859 -24.17 1.00 -5.42
C LYS A 859 -25.55 1.27 -6.03
N GLU A 860 -26.30 0.19 -6.26
CA GLU A 860 -27.72 0.17 -6.66
C GLU A 860 -28.63 0.97 -5.69
#